data_AF-A0AAU3RXQ8-F1
#
_entry.id   AF-A0AAU3RXQ8-F1
#
_cell.length_a   1.000
_cell.length_b   1.000
_cell.length_c   1.000
_cell.angle_alpha   90.00
_cell.angle_beta   90.00
_cell.angle_gamma   90.00
#
_symmetry.space_group_name_H-M   'P 1'
#
loop_
_entity.id
_entity.type
_entity.pdbx_description
1 polymer ?
#
loop_
_entity_poly.entity_id
_entity_poly.type
_entity_poly.pdbx_seq_one_letter_code
_entity_poly.pdbx_strand_id
1 'polypeptide(L)'
;MESARGIREPAERLLVEIVEAVLARTGVGPVTGGPWRLREGDFWCHVSPPGEAGRLQGWKLHVAATPLAAPLVLARAAEILVRHGCRFKFAGTVGRAGDLVSHRYDRGGGGKFLTVYPEGDDARLRELAVELHRATLGLPGPGILSDRPCFPGSLVHYRYGVFTGVPALGDDGIRGAMLVAPDGRLVPDRRRAWFAPPEWAPRDPFTQGESAAVGGRAAPAEVLLDGRFLVRGVIRHAFGGGVFRGVDESTGTPVIIKQARPHTAATLTGRDARDLRRHEAAMLEAFAGSGFTPAPVALFEQQGDLFLVQEAVDGVTLRQWVLDRLEFGAGERWGVPALDVLRRARSLACLMRLVHSEGWVLRDFNPNNVMVTDEGEVCLIDLEMLARPGEPALRIHTPGYAAVEQMNAPRYGPAPGAAADLYSLGATFFHLAAGVDPLLAADDPGIRGNAGRLAAWLGRLVPGNEAARLLAPLIVALLDDDPARRPGLDEVLDRLAESARAADGPGAAATAAGVIGLAVTEADPSPAAGARGLTEAELKELMADGIDQLLATAAPEAADRLWPSGPVGGATDAFNVQHGAAGVLGVLVRAYEAGEHPAVLDAVRSTATWIAHRVGREPRTLPGLHYGRSGTAWALLDAAQLLGDERLLGHAMELAARVPVRWPSPDVCHGVAGAGLTQLRFWEATGDRRYLDRAQEAGAELAATARRRDGQLLWPVPRAILSTPADVVHYGFAHGVAGIGAFLLALARATGDTVPAELAVEGARTLLAVAEVADGAAYWRSGEQGGPRKTHWCSGSSGIGTFLLRVWQETGEDDFLVAARRAAVAVRRSRRHIGTAQCHGLAGDGEFLLDLADGCADPAYRGWAAELAAGLYARNVVRDGRTLVPDDTGTQVWADYGTGLSGVIAFLLRFACGGPRLWLPGSLTQPPAHDSGTGTVPVRDTEQRG
;
A
#
# COMPACT_ATOMS: atom_id res chain seq x y z
N MET A 1 -5.81 -19.64 -15.94
CA MET A 1 -7.15 -20.19 -15.59
C MET A 1 -8.17 -19.65 -16.58
N GLU A 2 -8.42 -20.37 -17.67
CA GLU A 2 -9.43 -20.01 -18.68
C GLU A 2 -10.59 -21.02 -18.61
N SER A 3 -11.81 -20.50 -18.70
CA SER A 3 -13.10 -21.23 -18.74
C SER A 3 -13.69 -21.78 -17.44
N ALA A 4 -13.84 -20.92 -16.44
CA ALA A 4 -15.06 -20.93 -15.64
C ALA A 4 -15.98 -19.81 -16.17
N ARG A 5 -16.65 -20.04 -17.31
CA ARG A 5 -17.91 -19.33 -17.59
C ARG A 5 -18.96 -19.92 -16.66
N GLY A 6 -18.81 -19.64 -15.36
CA GLY A 6 -19.84 -19.88 -14.37
C GLY A 6 -21.08 -19.13 -14.82
N ILE A 7 -22.19 -19.84 -14.87
CA ILE A 7 -23.52 -19.23 -14.94
C ILE A 7 -23.59 -18.31 -13.72
N ARG A 8 -23.43 -16.99 -13.94
CA ARG A 8 -23.60 -15.99 -12.88
C ARG A 8 -24.99 -16.20 -12.29
N GLU A 9 -25.11 -16.16 -10.98
CA GLU A 9 -26.42 -16.29 -10.34
C GLU A 9 -27.39 -15.25 -10.93
N PRO A 10 -28.69 -15.54 -11.11
CA PRO A 10 -29.66 -14.62 -11.71
C PRO A 10 -29.68 -13.22 -11.08
N ALA A 11 -29.38 -13.13 -9.77
CA ALA A 11 -29.29 -11.86 -9.06
C ALA A 11 -28.10 -10.96 -9.48
N GLU A 12 -27.04 -11.54 -10.07
CA GLU A 12 -25.86 -10.79 -10.50
C GLU A 12 -26.05 -10.08 -11.84
N ARG A 13 -26.98 -10.53 -12.69
CA ARG A 13 -27.29 -9.89 -13.99
C ARG A 13 -28.51 -8.98 -13.98
N LEU A 14 -29.22 -8.85 -12.86
CA LEU A 14 -30.45 -8.03 -12.76
C LEU A 14 -30.32 -6.64 -13.40
N LEU A 15 -29.24 -5.91 -13.12
CA LEU A 15 -29.05 -4.55 -13.68
C LEU A 15 -28.82 -4.56 -15.20
N VAL A 16 -28.14 -5.59 -15.70
CA VAL A 16 -27.91 -5.80 -17.13
C VAL A 16 -29.22 -6.13 -17.83
N GLU A 17 -29.99 -7.06 -17.28
CA GLU A 17 -31.30 -7.50 -17.82
C GLU A 17 -32.31 -6.34 -17.88
N ILE A 18 -32.30 -5.44 -16.89
CA ILE A 18 -33.10 -4.21 -16.90
C ILE A 18 -32.78 -3.37 -18.13
N VAL A 19 -31.49 -3.18 -18.44
CA VAL A 19 -31.07 -2.39 -19.61
C VAL A 19 -31.39 -3.12 -20.91
N GLU A 20 -31.16 -4.44 -20.99
CA GLU A 20 -31.55 -5.26 -22.15
C GLU A 20 -33.06 -5.12 -22.44
N ALA A 21 -33.90 -5.15 -21.40
CA ALA A 21 -35.34 -4.96 -21.53
C ALA A 21 -35.69 -3.53 -22.03
N VAL A 22 -35.02 -2.49 -21.52
CA VAL A 22 -35.20 -1.11 -22.02
C VAL A 22 -34.80 -1.00 -23.48
N LEU A 23 -33.66 -1.57 -23.87
CA LEU A 23 -33.17 -1.57 -25.26
C LEU A 23 -34.11 -2.34 -26.19
N ALA A 24 -34.68 -3.47 -25.75
CA ALA A 24 -35.67 -4.21 -26.53
C ALA A 24 -36.96 -3.42 -26.77
N ARG A 25 -37.40 -2.63 -25.78
CA ARG A 25 -38.61 -1.79 -25.89
C ARG A 25 -38.41 -0.50 -26.68
N THR A 26 -37.23 0.13 -26.58
CA THR A 26 -37.01 1.53 -26.99
C THR A 26 -35.80 1.74 -27.91
N GLY A 27 -35.00 0.71 -28.15
CA GLY A 27 -33.70 0.79 -28.83
C GLY A 27 -33.76 0.88 -30.36
N VAL A 28 -34.94 0.87 -30.97
CA VAL A 28 -35.14 1.09 -32.42
C VAL A 28 -36.06 2.29 -32.59
N GLY A 29 -35.51 3.50 -32.44
CA GLY A 29 -36.23 4.76 -32.63
C GLY A 29 -35.81 5.48 -33.91
N PRO A 30 -36.61 6.43 -34.43
CA PRO A 30 -36.31 7.18 -35.66
C PRO A 30 -35.01 8.00 -35.61
N VAL A 31 -34.45 8.22 -34.42
CA VAL A 31 -33.19 8.94 -34.19
C VAL A 31 -31.95 8.02 -34.26
N THR A 32 -32.08 6.72 -33.98
CA THR A 32 -30.92 5.85 -33.73
C THR A 32 -30.43 5.10 -34.95
N GLY A 33 -31.23 4.89 -35.99
CA GLY A 33 -30.77 4.35 -37.29
C GLY A 33 -30.13 2.96 -37.28
N GLY A 34 -30.10 2.23 -36.15
CA GLY A 34 -29.48 0.91 -35.96
C GLY A 34 -29.56 0.39 -34.51
N PRO A 35 -29.04 -0.82 -34.21
CA PRO A 35 -29.13 -1.43 -32.88
C PRO A 35 -28.13 -0.83 -31.89
N TRP A 36 -28.58 -0.60 -30.65
CA TRP A 36 -27.71 -0.24 -29.53
C TRP A 36 -26.76 -1.38 -29.15
N ARG A 37 -25.63 -1.03 -28.52
CA ARG A 37 -24.65 -1.98 -28.00
C ARG A 37 -24.53 -1.86 -26.48
N LEU A 38 -24.68 -3.00 -25.80
CA LEU A 38 -24.38 -3.20 -24.39
C LEU A 38 -23.10 -4.05 -24.29
N ARG A 39 -22.08 -3.54 -23.60
CA ARG A 39 -20.85 -4.27 -23.30
C ARG A 39 -20.71 -4.41 -21.79
N GLU A 40 -20.75 -5.65 -21.31
CA GLU A 40 -20.47 -5.97 -19.91
C GLU A 40 -18.95 -5.91 -19.65
N GLY A 41 -18.57 -5.34 -18.51
CA GLY A 41 -17.21 -5.34 -17.99
C GLY A 41 -17.19 -5.77 -16.53
N ASP A 42 -16.00 -5.85 -15.92
CA ASP A 42 -15.84 -6.41 -14.56
C ASP A 42 -16.51 -5.57 -13.45
N PHE A 43 -16.52 -4.25 -13.63
CA PHE A 43 -17.20 -3.31 -12.74
C PHE A 43 -18.27 -2.50 -13.46
N TRP A 44 -17.96 -2.01 -14.67
CA TRP A 44 -18.83 -1.11 -15.45
C TRP A 44 -19.41 -1.81 -16.67
N CYS A 45 -20.71 -1.65 -16.88
CA CYS A 45 -21.38 -1.97 -18.13
C CYS A 45 -21.52 -0.69 -18.96
N HIS A 46 -21.25 -0.77 -20.27
CA HIS A 46 -21.26 0.36 -21.19
C HIS A 46 -22.38 0.22 -22.21
N VAL A 47 -23.16 1.29 -22.40
CA VAL A 47 -24.30 1.35 -23.32
C VAL A 47 -24.06 2.47 -24.34
N SER A 48 -24.08 2.12 -25.62
CA SER A 48 -23.83 3.09 -26.70
C SER A 48 -24.79 2.91 -27.88
N PRO A 49 -25.22 4.02 -28.51
CA PRO A 49 -25.99 3.97 -29.75
C PRO A 49 -25.10 3.45 -30.91
N PRO A 50 -25.71 3.04 -32.03
CA PRO A 50 -24.95 2.79 -33.27
C PRO A 50 -24.30 4.10 -33.79
N GLY A 51 -23.13 4.01 -34.44
CA GLY A 51 -22.44 5.17 -35.02
C GLY A 51 -21.25 5.72 -34.21
N GLU A 52 -20.77 6.91 -34.63
CA GLU A 52 -19.42 7.50 -34.45
C GLU A 52 -18.84 7.69 -33.03
N ALA A 53 -17.53 7.97 -32.99
CA ALA A 53 -16.67 8.09 -31.81
C ALA A 53 -17.17 9.14 -30.78
N GLY A 54 -16.88 8.89 -29.50
CA GLY A 54 -17.23 9.77 -28.39
C GLY A 54 -16.40 11.04 -28.36
N ARG A 55 -16.97 12.13 -27.83
CA ARG A 55 -16.15 13.27 -27.36
C ARG A 55 -15.09 12.75 -26.39
N LEU A 56 -13.90 13.36 -26.39
CA LEU A 56 -12.83 13.01 -25.46
C LEU A 56 -13.13 13.48 -24.02
N GLN A 57 -13.79 14.64 -23.89
CA GLN A 57 -14.06 15.31 -22.62
C GLN A 57 -15.25 16.27 -22.72
N GLY A 58 -15.82 16.66 -21.58
CA GLY A 58 -16.91 17.62 -21.49
C GLY A 58 -17.59 17.65 -20.13
N TRP A 59 -18.70 18.39 -20.05
CA TRP A 59 -19.65 18.28 -18.93
C TRP A 59 -20.39 16.95 -19.02
N LYS A 60 -20.28 16.13 -17.98
CA LYS A 60 -20.96 14.84 -17.84
C LYS A 60 -21.86 14.85 -16.61
N LEU A 61 -22.90 14.00 -16.64
CA LEU A 61 -23.78 13.80 -15.51
C LEU A 61 -23.42 12.49 -14.79
N HIS A 62 -23.55 12.48 -13.47
CA HIS A 62 -23.50 11.27 -12.66
C HIS A 62 -24.79 11.16 -11.88
N VAL A 63 -25.39 9.97 -11.87
CA VAL A 63 -26.62 9.69 -11.12
C VAL A 63 -26.27 8.79 -9.96
N ALA A 64 -26.63 9.23 -8.75
CA ALA A 64 -26.44 8.47 -7.53
C ALA A 64 -27.56 7.45 -7.29
N ALA A 65 -27.24 6.35 -6.60
CA ALA A 65 -28.23 5.40 -6.12
C ALA A 65 -27.66 4.60 -4.93
N THR A 66 -28.52 4.20 -3.99
CA THR A 66 -28.20 3.11 -3.06
C THR A 66 -28.30 1.74 -3.77
N PRO A 67 -27.76 0.65 -3.19
CA PRO A 67 -27.89 -0.68 -3.78
C PRO A 67 -29.35 -1.13 -3.92
N LEU A 68 -30.20 -0.77 -2.96
CA LEU A 68 -31.62 -1.06 -2.99
C LEU A 68 -32.35 -0.27 -4.10
N ALA A 69 -31.98 0.99 -4.34
CA ALA A 69 -32.62 1.84 -5.35
C ALA A 69 -32.04 1.70 -6.75
N ALA A 70 -30.83 1.14 -6.89
CA ALA A 70 -30.11 1.00 -8.16
C ALA A 70 -30.95 0.40 -9.30
N PRO A 71 -31.72 -0.69 -9.11
CA PRO A 71 -32.56 -1.25 -10.18
C PRO A 71 -33.59 -0.24 -10.73
N LEU A 72 -34.27 0.49 -9.84
CA LEU A 72 -35.31 1.45 -10.21
C LEU A 72 -34.73 2.73 -10.81
N VAL A 73 -33.64 3.25 -10.24
CA VAL A 73 -32.91 4.40 -10.79
C VAL A 73 -32.41 4.07 -12.20
N LEU A 74 -31.82 2.89 -12.40
CA LEU A 74 -31.30 2.46 -13.70
C LEU A 74 -32.42 2.32 -14.73
N ALA A 75 -33.52 1.65 -14.41
CA ALA A 75 -34.64 1.46 -15.33
C ALA A 75 -35.18 2.80 -15.85
N ARG A 76 -35.44 3.74 -14.93
CA ARG A 76 -35.99 5.06 -15.27
C ARG A 76 -35.00 5.95 -16.02
N ALA A 77 -33.73 5.94 -15.62
CA ALA A 77 -32.70 6.72 -16.30
C ALA A 77 -32.41 6.15 -17.70
N ALA A 78 -32.29 4.84 -17.85
CA ALA A 78 -31.99 4.20 -19.12
C ALA A 78 -33.06 4.49 -20.19
N GLU A 79 -34.35 4.49 -19.84
CA GLU A 79 -35.42 4.84 -20.79
C GLU A 79 -35.27 6.25 -21.37
N ILE A 80 -34.91 7.22 -20.53
CA ILE A 80 -34.66 8.60 -20.95
C ILE A 80 -33.40 8.66 -21.81
N LEU A 81 -32.31 8.04 -21.36
CA LEU A 81 -31.01 8.08 -22.04
C LEU A 81 -31.06 7.45 -23.42
N VAL A 82 -31.77 6.32 -23.56
CA VAL A 82 -31.96 5.63 -24.84
C VAL A 82 -32.82 6.46 -25.79
N ARG A 83 -33.92 7.05 -25.31
CA ARG A 83 -34.76 7.96 -26.11
C ARG A 83 -33.97 9.16 -26.64
N HIS A 84 -33.09 9.71 -25.81
CA HIS A 84 -32.24 10.85 -26.16
C HIS A 84 -30.98 10.48 -26.96
N GLY A 85 -30.75 9.19 -27.27
CA GLY A 85 -29.56 8.77 -28.01
C GLY A 85 -28.24 8.95 -27.23
N CYS A 86 -28.31 9.01 -25.90
CA CYS A 86 -27.18 9.37 -25.05
C CYS A 86 -26.36 8.13 -24.64
N ARG A 87 -25.02 8.25 -24.69
CA ARG A 87 -24.10 7.23 -24.17
C ARG A 87 -24.11 7.25 -22.65
N PHE A 88 -24.02 6.07 -22.03
CA PHE A 88 -23.88 5.98 -20.58
C PHE A 88 -23.18 4.68 -20.15
N LYS A 89 -22.73 4.66 -18.89
CA LYS A 89 -22.25 3.45 -18.22
C LYS A 89 -22.81 3.37 -16.82
N PHE A 90 -22.89 2.17 -16.27
CA PHE A 90 -23.44 1.91 -14.94
C PHE A 90 -22.70 0.77 -14.25
N ALA A 91 -22.77 0.72 -12.91
CA ALA A 91 -22.20 -0.39 -12.15
C ALA A 91 -22.93 -1.71 -12.50
N GLY A 92 -22.19 -2.74 -12.89
CA GLY A 92 -22.76 -3.93 -13.53
C GLY A 92 -23.62 -4.81 -12.63
N THR A 93 -23.44 -4.73 -11.31
CA THR A 93 -24.21 -5.51 -10.33
C THR A 93 -24.67 -4.65 -9.15
N VAL A 94 -25.71 -5.10 -8.46
CA VAL A 94 -26.16 -4.48 -7.19
C VAL A 94 -25.04 -4.50 -6.15
N GLY A 95 -24.21 -5.55 -6.16
CA GLY A 95 -23.03 -5.63 -5.30
C GLY A 95 -22.03 -4.50 -5.56
N ARG A 96 -21.76 -4.16 -6.83
CA ARG A 96 -20.89 -3.04 -7.22
C ARG A 96 -21.48 -1.67 -6.88
N ALA A 97 -22.81 -1.52 -6.96
CA ALA A 97 -23.49 -0.34 -6.44
C ALA A 97 -23.26 -0.19 -4.92
N GLY A 98 -23.23 -1.31 -4.18
CA GLY A 98 -22.84 -1.34 -2.76
C GLY A 98 -21.41 -0.88 -2.50
N ASP A 99 -20.48 -1.33 -3.35
CA ASP A 99 -19.08 -0.93 -3.24
C ASP A 99 -18.91 0.59 -3.42
N LEU A 100 -19.61 1.18 -4.39
CA LEU A 100 -19.58 2.64 -4.68
C LEU A 100 -20.05 3.52 -3.52
N VAL A 101 -20.92 3.01 -2.66
CA VAL A 101 -21.43 3.77 -1.51
C VAL A 101 -20.73 3.41 -0.20
N SER A 102 -19.79 2.46 -0.22
CA SER A 102 -19.09 1.99 0.98
C SER A 102 -18.15 3.05 1.57
N HIS A 103 -17.86 2.94 2.86
CA HIS A 103 -16.91 3.82 3.56
C HIS A 103 -15.46 3.66 3.07
N ARG A 104 -15.13 2.54 2.40
CA ARG A 104 -13.80 2.23 1.87
C ARG A 104 -13.58 2.77 0.45
N TYR A 105 -14.63 3.21 -0.23
CA TYR A 105 -14.50 3.72 -1.60
C TYR A 105 -13.84 5.11 -1.62
N ASP A 106 -13.11 5.40 -2.69
CA ASP A 106 -12.49 6.70 -2.89
C ASP A 106 -13.53 7.83 -2.87
N ARG A 107 -13.21 8.92 -2.15
CA ARG A 107 -14.10 10.08 -1.97
C ARG A 107 -14.45 10.78 -3.28
N GLY A 108 -13.53 10.78 -4.25
CA GLY A 108 -13.74 11.37 -5.57
C GLY A 108 -14.62 10.52 -6.49
N GLY A 109 -14.66 9.20 -6.26
CA GLY A 109 -15.45 8.24 -7.04
C GLY A 109 -16.78 7.83 -6.42
N GLY A 110 -16.94 7.97 -5.09
CA GLY A 110 -18.10 7.47 -4.35
C GLY A 110 -19.44 7.98 -4.85
N GLY A 111 -20.47 7.12 -4.78
CA GLY A 111 -21.84 7.43 -5.15
C GLY A 111 -22.15 7.47 -6.65
N LYS A 112 -21.15 7.40 -7.54
CA LYS A 112 -21.32 7.51 -9.01
C LYS A 112 -21.88 6.24 -9.66
N PHE A 113 -23.11 5.86 -9.34
CA PHE A 113 -23.73 4.63 -9.83
C PHE A 113 -23.85 4.57 -11.36
N LEU A 114 -24.29 5.66 -11.98
CA LEU A 114 -24.44 5.78 -13.42
C LEU A 114 -23.73 7.04 -13.91
N THR A 115 -23.00 6.95 -15.02
CA THR A 115 -22.36 8.09 -15.69
C THR A 115 -22.98 8.28 -17.06
N VAL A 116 -23.45 9.50 -17.33
CA VAL A 116 -24.04 9.92 -18.61
C VAL A 116 -23.01 10.73 -19.38
N TYR A 117 -22.93 10.51 -20.69
CA TYR A 117 -22.04 11.23 -21.61
C TYR A 117 -22.88 11.98 -22.66
N PRO A 118 -23.37 13.19 -22.33
CA PRO A 118 -24.21 13.98 -23.22
C PRO A 118 -23.47 14.40 -24.49
N GLU A 119 -24.16 14.29 -25.61
CA GLU A 119 -23.73 14.83 -26.90
C GLU A 119 -24.53 16.11 -27.22
N GLY A 120 -23.89 17.09 -27.86
CA GLY A 120 -24.53 18.37 -28.19
C GLY A 120 -24.14 19.53 -27.26
N ASP A 121 -25.02 20.52 -27.19
CA ASP A 121 -24.81 21.79 -26.49
C ASP A 121 -25.31 21.78 -25.03
N ASP A 122 -25.08 22.89 -24.32
CA ASP A 122 -25.50 23.04 -22.92
C ASP A 122 -27.03 23.04 -22.75
N ALA A 123 -27.81 23.34 -23.79
CA ALA A 123 -29.27 23.32 -23.71
C ALA A 123 -29.79 21.88 -23.61
N ARG A 124 -29.26 20.98 -24.45
CA ARG A 124 -29.58 19.55 -24.41
C ARG A 124 -29.08 18.88 -23.13
N LEU A 125 -27.91 19.28 -22.63
CA LEU A 125 -27.41 18.85 -21.31
C LEU A 125 -28.40 19.18 -20.18
N ARG A 126 -28.92 20.41 -20.16
CA ARG A 126 -29.88 20.87 -19.14
C ARG A 126 -31.21 20.13 -19.26
N GLU A 127 -31.74 19.96 -20.46
CA GLU A 127 -32.98 19.21 -20.71
C GLU A 127 -32.86 17.78 -20.16
N LEU A 128 -31.77 17.09 -20.50
CA LEU A 128 -31.50 15.74 -20.02
C LEU A 128 -31.40 15.68 -18.49
N ALA A 129 -30.73 16.65 -17.87
CA ALA A 129 -30.62 16.73 -16.41
C ALA A 129 -31.99 16.94 -15.74
N VAL A 130 -32.88 17.75 -16.31
CA VAL A 130 -34.25 17.97 -15.80
C VAL A 130 -35.07 16.69 -15.86
N GLU A 131 -35.05 15.97 -16.98
CA GLU A 131 -35.79 14.71 -17.13
C GLU A 131 -35.27 13.63 -16.15
N LEU A 132 -33.94 13.47 -16.07
CA LEU A 132 -33.33 12.51 -15.14
C LEU A 132 -33.64 12.87 -13.68
N HIS A 133 -33.63 14.15 -13.32
CA HIS A 133 -33.99 14.61 -11.97
C HIS A 133 -35.44 14.24 -11.63
N ARG A 134 -36.39 14.55 -12.53
CA ARG A 134 -37.81 14.21 -12.33
C ARG A 134 -38.03 12.70 -12.20
N ALA A 135 -37.33 11.91 -13.01
CA ALA A 135 -37.46 10.46 -13.00
C ALA A 135 -36.90 9.80 -11.73
N THR A 136 -35.93 10.44 -11.09
CA THR A 136 -35.25 9.93 -9.89
C THR A 136 -35.74 10.54 -8.58
N LEU A 137 -36.73 11.45 -8.64
CA LEU A 137 -37.29 12.12 -7.47
C LEU A 137 -37.85 11.11 -6.46
N GLY A 138 -37.50 11.30 -5.18
CA GLY A 138 -37.95 10.45 -4.06
C GLY A 138 -37.18 9.14 -3.90
N LEU A 139 -36.20 8.84 -4.76
CA LEU A 139 -35.34 7.67 -4.61
C LEU A 139 -34.09 8.00 -3.76
N PRO A 140 -33.56 7.05 -2.97
CA PRO A 140 -32.40 7.29 -2.13
C PRO A 140 -31.09 7.15 -2.91
N GLY A 141 -30.16 8.08 -2.67
CA GLY A 141 -28.79 8.03 -3.20
C GLY A 141 -27.89 9.06 -2.51
N PRO A 142 -26.60 8.76 -2.32
CA PRO A 142 -25.70 9.68 -1.62
C PRO A 142 -25.35 10.90 -2.47
N GLY A 143 -24.95 11.98 -1.80
CA GLY A 143 -24.30 13.10 -2.46
C GLY A 143 -22.97 12.68 -3.09
N ILE A 144 -22.65 13.23 -4.26
CA ILE A 144 -21.39 12.95 -4.97
C ILE A 144 -20.42 14.10 -4.70
N LEU A 145 -19.47 13.88 -3.78
CA LEU A 145 -18.60 14.95 -3.25
C LEU A 145 -17.80 15.72 -4.31
N SER A 146 -17.42 15.05 -5.38
CA SER A 146 -16.58 15.60 -6.46
C SER A 146 -17.37 16.33 -7.55
N ASP A 147 -18.70 16.35 -7.44
CA ASP A 147 -19.62 16.87 -8.44
C ASP A 147 -20.59 17.88 -7.79
N ARG A 148 -21.25 18.71 -8.59
CA ARG A 148 -22.34 19.57 -8.12
C ARG A 148 -23.69 18.94 -8.42
N PRO A 149 -24.67 18.98 -7.49
CA PRO A 149 -26.02 18.56 -7.82
C PRO A 149 -26.63 19.52 -8.85
N CYS A 150 -27.36 19.01 -9.85
CA CYS A 150 -28.01 19.84 -10.87
C CYS A 150 -29.12 20.72 -10.26
N PHE A 151 -29.78 20.21 -9.20
CA PHE A 151 -30.84 20.88 -8.45
C PHE A 151 -30.71 20.49 -6.97
N PRO A 152 -31.21 21.32 -6.02
CA PRO A 152 -31.26 20.94 -4.60
C PRO A 152 -31.92 19.58 -4.40
N GLY A 153 -31.27 18.67 -3.66
CA GLY A 153 -31.76 17.31 -3.40
C GLY A 153 -31.75 16.35 -4.60
N SER A 154 -31.17 16.75 -5.74
CA SER A 154 -31.11 15.90 -6.94
C SER A 154 -30.13 14.74 -6.79
N LEU A 155 -30.51 13.54 -7.26
CA LEU A 155 -29.55 12.43 -7.47
C LEU A 155 -28.64 12.65 -8.68
N VAL A 156 -29.02 13.57 -9.58
CA VAL A 156 -28.26 13.91 -10.78
C VAL A 156 -27.28 15.03 -10.46
N HIS A 157 -25.99 14.72 -10.58
CA HIS A 157 -24.88 15.61 -10.36
C HIS A 157 -24.10 15.81 -11.67
N TYR A 158 -23.25 16.84 -11.74
CA TYR A 158 -22.44 17.14 -12.91
C TYR A 158 -21.02 17.56 -12.56
N ARG A 159 -20.08 17.25 -13.46
CA ARG A 159 -18.72 17.79 -13.47
C ARG A 159 -18.11 17.81 -14.87
N TYR A 160 -17.13 18.67 -15.07
CA TYR A 160 -16.28 18.62 -16.25
C TYR A 160 -15.24 17.50 -16.10
N GLY A 161 -15.04 16.68 -17.12
CA GLY A 161 -14.03 15.63 -17.07
C GLY A 161 -13.94 14.79 -18.34
N VAL A 162 -13.13 13.73 -18.28
CA VAL A 162 -12.93 12.82 -19.41
C VAL A 162 -14.18 11.99 -19.70
N PHE A 163 -14.43 11.77 -20.98
CA PHE A 163 -15.44 10.84 -21.50
C PHE A 163 -14.74 9.52 -21.83
N THR A 164 -14.06 9.48 -22.97
CA THR A 164 -13.03 8.48 -23.29
C THR A 164 -11.65 8.94 -22.83
N GLY A 165 -11.35 10.24 -22.96
CA GLY A 165 -10.05 10.84 -22.68
C GLY A 165 -8.94 10.33 -23.60
N VAL A 166 -7.71 10.79 -23.37
CA VAL A 166 -6.50 10.23 -23.98
C VAL A 166 -5.81 9.35 -22.93
N PRO A 167 -5.72 8.02 -23.11
CA PRO A 167 -4.99 7.16 -22.18
C PRO A 167 -3.50 7.49 -22.23
N ALA A 168 -2.91 7.92 -21.13
CA ALA A 168 -1.48 8.21 -21.04
C ALA A 168 -0.96 8.01 -19.62
N LEU A 169 0.36 7.86 -19.48
CA LEU A 169 1.01 7.86 -18.18
C LEU A 169 1.07 9.27 -17.57
N GLY A 170 0.81 9.39 -16.28
CA GLY A 170 1.11 10.57 -15.46
C GLY A 170 2.60 10.69 -15.16
N ASP A 171 3.00 11.81 -14.53
CA ASP A 171 4.38 12.00 -14.05
C ASP A 171 4.76 11.05 -12.91
N ASP A 172 3.75 10.48 -12.25
CA ASP A 172 3.84 9.44 -11.21
C ASP A 172 3.95 8.02 -11.80
N GLY A 173 4.00 7.88 -13.13
CA GLY A 173 4.04 6.56 -13.78
C GLY A 173 2.73 5.78 -13.74
N ILE A 174 1.62 6.40 -13.32
CA ILE A 174 0.29 5.79 -13.27
C ILE A 174 -0.49 6.18 -14.53
N ARG A 175 -1.08 5.19 -15.19
CA ARG A 175 -1.92 5.37 -16.39
C ARG A 175 -3.27 5.94 -16.00
N GLY A 176 -3.64 7.04 -16.66
CA GLY A 176 -4.93 7.70 -16.50
C GLY A 176 -5.51 8.12 -17.83
N ALA A 177 -6.82 8.40 -17.84
CA ALA A 177 -7.45 9.11 -18.95
C ALA A 177 -7.23 10.62 -18.75
N MET A 178 -6.61 11.25 -19.74
CA MET A 178 -6.22 12.66 -19.69
C MET A 178 -7.24 13.54 -20.42
N LEU A 179 -7.36 14.77 -19.92
CA LEU A 179 -7.97 15.90 -20.60
C LEU A 179 -6.98 16.51 -21.59
N VAL A 180 -7.48 17.13 -22.64
CA VAL A 180 -6.76 17.96 -23.59
C VAL A 180 -7.10 19.42 -23.27
N ALA A 181 -6.10 20.19 -22.83
CA ALA A 181 -6.23 21.61 -22.62
C ALA A 181 -6.31 22.38 -23.96
N PRO A 182 -6.74 23.65 -23.99
CA PRO A 182 -6.85 24.42 -25.23
C PRO A 182 -5.55 24.56 -26.03
N ASP A 183 -4.40 24.44 -25.35
CA ASP A 183 -3.05 24.46 -25.91
C ASP A 183 -2.58 23.08 -26.45
N GLY A 184 -3.43 22.04 -26.38
CA GLY A 184 -3.12 20.67 -26.78
C GLY A 184 -2.42 19.83 -25.71
N ARG A 185 -2.08 20.40 -24.55
CA ARG A 185 -1.41 19.66 -23.47
C ARG A 185 -2.35 18.63 -22.82
N LEU A 186 -1.82 17.45 -22.52
CA LEU A 186 -2.52 16.44 -21.73
C LEU A 186 -2.47 16.78 -20.24
N VAL A 187 -3.64 16.90 -19.60
CA VAL A 187 -3.81 17.23 -18.18
C VAL A 187 -4.58 16.10 -17.48
N PRO A 188 -4.12 15.57 -16.34
CA PRO A 188 -4.89 14.55 -15.61
C PRO A 188 -6.29 15.03 -15.21
N ASP A 189 -7.32 14.20 -15.39
CA ASP A 189 -8.65 14.42 -14.79
C ASP A 189 -8.58 14.16 -13.28
N ARG A 190 -8.15 15.17 -12.52
CA ARG A 190 -7.97 15.08 -11.06
C ARG A 190 -9.32 15.05 -10.35
N ARG A 191 -9.66 13.90 -9.76
CA ARG A 191 -10.90 13.71 -8.98
C ARG A 191 -10.68 14.11 -7.53
N ARG A 192 -10.92 15.38 -7.23
CA ARG A 192 -10.92 15.90 -5.85
C ARG A 192 -12.23 15.55 -5.16
N ALA A 193 -12.26 15.52 -3.82
CA ALA A 193 -13.48 15.32 -3.04
C ALA A 193 -14.33 16.62 -2.92
N TRP A 194 -14.22 17.51 -3.90
CA TRP A 194 -14.97 18.75 -4.05
C TRP A 194 -15.03 19.12 -5.54
N PHE A 195 -16.02 19.92 -5.91
CA PHE A 195 -16.16 20.41 -7.28
C PHE A 195 -15.00 21.35 -7.65
N ALA A 196 -14.19 20.95 -8.61
CA ALA A 196 -13.02 21.71 -9.06
C ALA A 196 -12.76 21.45 -10.56
N PRO A 197 -13.58 22.00 -11.47
CA PRO A 197 -13.29 21.92 -12.90
C PRO A 197 -11.96 22.65 -13.21
N PRO A 198 -11.25 22.26 -14.28
CA PRO A 198 -10.11 23.03 -14.77
C PRO A 198 -10.48 24.49 -15.03
N GLU A 199 -9.55 25.42 -14.81
CA GLU A 199 -9.78 26.87 -15.01
C GLU A 199 -10.22 27.22 -16.43
N TRP A 200 -9.80 26.41 -17.41
CA TRP A 200 -10.13 26.56 -18.83
C TRP A 200 -11.40 25.81 -19.24
N ALA A 201 -12.12 25.16 -18.32
CA ALA A 201 -13.38 24.51 -18.63
C ALA A 201 -14.40 25.54 -19.16
N PRO A 202 -15.31 25.15 -20.09
CA PRO A 202 -16.41 26.00 -20.49
C PRO A 202 -17.25 26.45 -19.29
N ARG A 203 -18.02 27.53 -19.45
CA ARG A 203 -18.90 28.08 -18.40
C ARG A 203 -19.74 26.99 -17.73
N ASP A 204 -19.97 27.12 -16.42
CA ASP A 204 -20.84 26.22 -15.66
C ASP A 204 -22.26 26.25 -16.25
N PRO A 205 -22.77 25.10 -16.74
CA PRO A 205 -24.04 25.06 -17.46
C PRO A 205 -25.25 25.28 -16.54
N PHE A 206 -25.16 25.17 -15.22
CA PHE A 206 -26.33 25.28 -14.33
C PHE A 206 -26.38 26.57 -13.51
N THR A 207 -25.41 27.48 -13.68
CA THR A 207 -25.40 28.78 -12.99
C THR A 207 -25.65 29.95 -13.96
N GLN A 208 -26.64 30.79 -13.65
CA GLN A 208 -26.89 32.02 -14.39
C GLN A 208 -26.14 33.17 -13.70
N GLY A 209 -25.09 33.68 -14.33
CA GLY A 209 -24.50 34.99 -13.97
C GLY A 209 -23.15 35.01 -13.24
N GLU A 210 -22.69 33.94 -12.60
CA GLU A 210 -21.38 33.93 -11.94
C GLU A 210 -20.33 33.21 -12.78
N SER A 211 -19.13 33.81 -12.90
CA SER A 211 -17.98 33.15 -13.50
C SER A 211 -17.66 31.88 -12.70
N ALA A 212 -17.27 30.80 -13.38
CA ALA A 212 -16.82 29.56 -12.72
C ALA A 212 -15.50 29.73 -11.92
N ALA A 213 -14.95 30.95 -11.89
CA ALA A 213 -13.86 31.35 -11.03
C ALA A 213 -14.38 32.13 -9.80
N VAL A 214 -13.76 31.84 -8.66
CA VAL A 214 -13.94 32.44 -7.32
C VAL A 214 -14.89 31.68 -6.40
N GLY A 215 -14.52 30.44 -6.11
CA GLY A 215 -14.46 29.98 -4.72
C GLY A 215 -13.03 30.19 -4.22
N GLY A 216 -12.60 31.44 -4.08
CA GLY A 216 -11.33 31.77 -3.45
C GLY A 216 -11.27 31.03 -2.11
N ARG A 217 -10.11 30.44 -1.80
CA ARG A 217 -9.86 29.71 -0.56
C ARG A 217 -10.14 30.68 0.60
N ALA A 218 -11.38 30.69 1.10
CA ALA A 218 -11.69 31.34 2.35
C ALA A 218 -10.71 30.74 3.37
N ALA A 219 -10.07 31.60 4.16
CA ALA A 219 -9.36 31.14 5.34
C ALA A 219 -10.29 30.15 6.07
N PRO A 220 -9.79 28.99 6.54
CA PRO A 220 -10.66 27.98 7.13
C PRO A 220 -11.45 28.64 8.26
N ALA A 221 -12.74 28.90 8.00
CA ALA A 221 -13.63 29.39 9.02
C ALA A 221 -13.74 28.30 10.08
N GLU A 222 -13.71 28.70 11.34
CA GLU A 222 -14.01 27.79 12.44
C GLU A 222 -15.36 27.12 12.18
N VAL A 223 -15.38 25.78 12.14
CA VAL A 223 -16.58 25.01 11.87
C VAL A 223 -17.26 24.71 13.21
N LEU A 224 -18.33 25.44 13.49
CA LEU A 224 -19.20 25.21 14.65
C LEU A 224 -20.39 24.33 14.25
N LEU A 225 -20.55 23.19 14.92
CA LEU A 225 -21.64 22.24 14.70
C LEU A 225 -22.63 22.33 15.86
N ASP A 226 -23.92 22.27 15.54
CA ASP A 226 -25.05 22.39 16.50
C ASP A 226 -25.00 23.64 17.40
N GLY A 227 -24.29 24.69 16.95
CA GLY A 227 -24.05 25.89 17.77
C GLY A 227 -23.27 25.63 19.07
N ARG A 228 -22.61 24.47 19.20
CA ARG A 228 -21.99 24.00 20.45
C ARG A 228 -20.62 23.34 20.26
N PHE A 229 -20.40 22.60 19.18
CA PHE A 229 -19.21 21.78 19.00
C PHE A 229 -18.27 22.39 17.97
N LEU A 230 -17.16 22.95 18.44
CA LEU A 230 -16.18 23.61 17.61
C LEU A 230 -15.13 22.62 17.10
N VAL A 231 -15.07 22.40 15.80
CA VAL A 231 -14.10 21.51 15.15
C VAL A 231 -12.70 22.13 15.18
N ARG A 232 -11.74 21.42 15.76
CA ARG A 232 -10.33 21.84 15.88
C ARG A 232 -9.40 21.12 14.93
N GLY A 233 -9.74 19.91 14.50
CA GLY A 233 -8.90 19.16 13.59
C GLY A 233 -9.60 17.95 12.99
N VAL A 234 -9.08 17.48 11.87
CA VAL A 234 -9.57 16.26 11.21
C VAL A 234 -8.69 15.10 11.64
N ILE A 235 -9.31 14.02 12.12
CA ILE A 235 -8.63 12.73 12.34
C ILE A 235 -8.69 11.90 11.07
N ARG A 236 -9.89 11.80 10.47
CA ARG A 236 -10.11 10.98 9.27
C ARG A 236 -11.13 11.62 8.34
N HIS A 237 -10.88 11.48 7.05
CA HIS A 237 -11.88 11.72 6.02
C HIS A 237 -12.24 10.43 5.29
N ALA A 238 -13.52 10.08 5.25
CA ALA A 238 -14.04 9.01 4.39
C ALA A 238 -15.21 9.52 3.54
N PHE A 239 -15.59 8.76 2.51
CA PHE A 239 -16.78 9.05 1.69
C PHE A 239 -18.05 9.02 2.56
N GLY A 240 -18.15 8.06 3.47
CA GLY A 240 -19.28 7.90 4.38
C GLY A 240 -19.39 8.96 5.49
N GLY A 241 -18.33 9.73 5.74
CA GLY A 241 -18.30 10.72 6.84
C GLY A 241 -16.89 10.94 7.36
N GLY A 242 -16.67 12.04 8.09
CA GLY A 242 -15.40 12.34 8.76
C GLY A 242 -15.40 12.00 10.25
N VAL A 243 -14.20 11.92 10.82
CA VAL A 243 -13.95 11.89 12.27
C VAL A 243 -13.09 13.09 12.61
N PHE A 244 -13.53 13.88 13.60
CA PHE A 244 -12.95 15.18 13.94
C PHE A 244 -12.64 15.26 15.43
N ARG A 245 -11.57 15.99 15.78
CA ARG A 245 -11.34 16.50 17.13
C ARG A 245 -12.08 17.83 17.26
N GLY A 246 -12.79 18.02 18.36
CA GLY A 246 -13.46 19.27 18.66
C GLY A 246 -13.43 19.59 20.15
N VAL A 247 -14.06 20.71 20.50
CA VAL A 247 -14.31 21.14 21.87
C VAL A 247 -15.80 21.43 22.00
N ASP A 248 -16.40 20.97 23.08
CA ASP A 248 -17.74 21.39 23.49
C ASP A 248 -17.64 22.78 24.13
N GLU A 249 -18.18 23.81 23.48
CA GLU A 249 -18.08 25.19 23.96
C GLU A 249 -18.89 25.44 25.24
N SER A 250 -19.85 24.58 25.56
CA SER A 250 -20.65 24.72 26.78
C SER A 250 -19.90 24.27 28.04
N THR A 251 -18.97 23.31 27.91
CA THR A 251 -18.22 22.71 29.02
C THR A 251 -16.72 22.97 28.96
N GLY A 252 -16.20 23.34 27.78
CA GLY A 252 -14.77 23.45 27.48
C GLY A 252 -14.07 22.09 27.28
N THR A 253 -14.79 20.97 27.29
CA THR A 253 -14.18 19.62 27.25
C THR A 253 -13.84 19.19 25.82
N PRO A 254 -12.68 18.52 25.59
CA PRO A 254 -12.36 17.91 24.31
C PRO A 254 -13.34 16.79 23.94
N VAL A 255 -13.72 16.72 22.66
CA VAL A 255 -14.66 15.73 22.13
C VAL A 255 -14.21 15.14 20.80
N ILE A 256 -14.66 13.92 20.51
CA ILE A 256 -14.61 13.33 19.17
C ILE A 256 -15.98 13.46 18.51
N ILE A 257 -15.98 14.01 17.31
CA ILE A 257 -17.17 14.19 16.50
C ILE A 257 -17.06 13.27 15.30
N LYS A 258 -17.92 12.25 15.20
CA LYS A 258 -17.98 11.39 14.01
C LYS A 258 -19.27 11.59 13.23
N GLN A 259 -19.09 11.91 11.95
CA GLN A 259 -20.11 12.22 10.97
C GLN A 259 -20.53 10.96 10.21
N ALA A 260 -21.80 10.87 9.85
CA ALA A 260 -22.37 9.88 8.94
C ALA A 260 -23.22 10.60 7.88
N ARG A 261 -22.84 10.44 6.61
CA ARG A 261 -23.55 11.03 5.47
C ARG A 261 -24.71 10.14 5.04
N PRO A 262 -25.87 10.71 4.66
CA PRO A 262 -27.03 9.93 4.27
C PRO A 262 -26.72 9.06 3.05
N HIS A 263 -27.32 7.86 3.03
CA HIS A 263 -27.24 6.90 1.92
C HIS A 263 -25.84 6.34 1.61
N THR A 264 -24.84 6.65 2.44
CA THR A 264 -23.54 5.99 2.42
C THR A 264 -23.57 4.71 3.28
N ALA A 265 -22.70 3.75 3.02
CA ALA A 265 -22.75 2.40 3.59
C ALA A 265 -24.16 1.75 3.50
N ALA A 266 -24.95 2.14 2.49
CA ALA A 266 -26.33 1.69 2.37
C ALA A 266 -26.43 0.19 2.05
N THR A 267 -27.39 -0.47 2.67
CA THR A 267 -27.62 -1.92 2.56
C THR A 267 -28.93 -2.22 1.80
N LEU A 268 -29.15 -3.50 1.48
CA LEU A 268 -30.41 -3.96 0.88
C LEU A 268 -31.61 -3.89 1.84
N THR A 269 -31.38 -3.62 3.12
CA THR A 269 -32.46 -3.42 4.12
C THR A 269 -32.99 -1.99 4.16
N GLY A 270 -32.42 -1.08 3.36
CA GLY A 270 -32.74 0.36 3.41
C GLY A 270 -31.96 1.13 4.47
N ARG A 271 -31.24 0.44 5.37
CA ARG A 271 -30.33 1.06 6.34
C ARG A 271 -29.08 1.64 5.71
N ASP A 272 -28.57 2.74 6.26
CA ASP A 272 -27.36 3.45 5.85
C ASP A 272 -26.43 3.79 7.03
N ALA A 273 -25.35 4.54 6.77
CA ALA A 273 -24.36 4.92 7.77
C ALA A 273 -24.95 5.68 8.97
N ARG A 274 -26.09 6.36 8.80
CA ARG A 274 -26.76 7.04 9.90
C ARG A 274 -27.38 6.02 10.85
N ASP A 275 -27.96 4.94 10.34
CA ASP A 275 -28.50 3.87 11.19
C ASP A 275 -27.39 3.19 12.00
N LEU A 276 -26.23 2.93 11.37
CA LEU A 276 -25.05 2.41 12.07
C LEU A 276 -24.57 3.39 13.15
N ARG A 277 -24.61 4.70 12.89
CA ARG A 277 -24.18 5.71 13.84
C ARG A 277 -25.18 5.91 14.99
N ARG A 278 -26.49 5.75 14.74
CA ARG A 278 -27.52 5.68 15.79
C ARG A 278 -27.35 4.44 16.65
N HIS A 279 -27.03 3.30 16.03
CA HIS A 279 -26.72 2.06 16.73
C HIS A 279 -25.48 2.23 17.63
N GLU A 280 -24.41 2.81 17.10
CA GLU A 280 -23.20 3.10 17.89
C GLU A 280 -23.50 4.02 19.09
N ALA A 281 -24.30 5.08 18.89
CA ALA A 281 -24.73 5.95 19.99
C ALA A 281 -25.49 5.18 21.07
N ALA A 282 -26.43 4.31 20.69
CA ALA A 282 -27.17 3.47 21.63
C ALA A 282 -26.26 2.47 22.37
N MET A 283 -25.23 1.94 21.70
CA MET A 283 -24.25 1.06 22.34
C MET A 283 -23.37 1.84 23.33
N LEU A 284 -22.92 3.05 22.99
CA LEU A 284 -22.20 3.92 23.93
C LEU A 284 -23.04 4.24 25.17
N GLU A 285 -24.33 4.50 25.00
CA GLU A 285 -25.26 4.70 26.12
C GLU A 285 -25.41 3.43 26.97
N ALA A 286 -25.54 2.26 26.34
CA ALA A 286 -25.68 0.98 27.04
C ALA A 286 -24.44 0.60 27.86
N PHE A 287 -23.25 0.93 27.36
CA PHE A 287 -21.97 0.67 28.03
C PHE A 287 -21.41 1.89 28.79
N ALA A 288 -22.18 2.97 28.91
CA ALA A 288 -21.77 4.17 29.62
C ALA A 288 -21.48 3.86 31.10
N GLY A 289 -20.37 4.40 31.62
CA GLY A 289 -19.94 4.16 33.00
C GLY A 289 -19.27 2.80 33.24
N SER A 290 -19.10 1.96 32.21
CA SER A 290 -18.34 0.70 32.32
C SER A 290 -16.83 0.91 32.51
N GLY A 291 -16.32 2.10 32.20
CA GLY A 291 -14.88 2.41 32.15
C GLY A 291 -14.16 1.88 30.89
N PHE A 292 -14.84 1.11 30.04
CA PHE A 292 -14.23 0.53 28.83
C PHE A 292 -14.67 1.22 27.53
N THR A 293 -15.57 2.20 27.60
CA THR A 293 -16.07 2.93 26.41
C THR A 293 -16.17 4.42 26.73
N PRO A 294 -16.02 5.30 25.73
CA PRO A 294 -16.16 6.75 25.94
C PRO A 294 -17.59 7.13 26.31
N ALA A 295 -17.77 8.21 27.07
CA ALA A 295 -19.12 8.70 27.35
C ALA A 295 -19.78 9.29 26.08
N PRO A 296 -21.07 8.98 25.79
CA PRO A 296 -21.82 9.68 24.76
C PRO A 296 -22.11 11.12 25.22
N VAL A 297 -21.97 12.09 24.31
CA VAL A 297 -22.17 13.52 24.61
C VAL A 297 -23.40 14.08 23.91
N ALA A 298 -23.55 13.82 22.60
CA ALA A 298 -24.69 14.28 21.82
C ALA A 298 -24.88 13.49 20.52
N LEU A 299 -26.11 13.46 20.02
CA LEU A 299 -26.47 12.93 18.71
C LEU A 299 -27.43 13.91 18.03
N PHE A 300 -27.01 14.50 16.91
CA PHE A 300 -27.80 15.52 16.21
C PHE A 300 -27.66 15.43 14.69
N GLU A 301 -28.62 16.02 13.97
CA GLU A 301 -28.57 16.15 12.51
C GLU A 301 -28.33 17.60 12.11
N GLN A 302 -27.42 17.83 11.15
CA GLN A 302 -27.16 19.14 10.58
C GLN A 302 -26.88 19.01 9.09
N GLN A 303 -27.56 19.79 8.26
CA GLN A 303 -27.43 19.77 6.80
C GLN A 303 -27.64 18.37 6.17
N GLY A 304 -28.45 17.52 6.82
CA GLY A 304 -28.76 16.16 6.37
C GLY A 304 -27.76 15.09 6.81
N ASP A 305 -26.62 15.47 7.37
CA ASP A 305 -25.64 14.56 7.97
C ASP A 305 -25.98 14.32 9.45
N LEU A 306 -25.73 13.09 9.92
CA LEU A 306 -25.85 12.74 11.34
C LEU A 306 -24.48 12.83 12.02
N PHE A 307 -24.43 13.43 13.20
CA PHE A 307 -23.22 13.59 13.99
C PHE A 307 -23.40 12.95 15.36
N LEU A 308 -22.47 12.06 15.71
CA LEU A 308 -22.29 11.55 17.07
C LEU A 308 -21.11 12.28 17.70
N VAL A 309 -21.34 12.86 18.86
CA VAL A 309 -20.32 13.44 19.70
C VAL A 309 -20.14 12.54 20.92
N GLN A 310 -18.90 12.20 21.20
CA GLN A 310 -18.49 11.42 22.36
C GLN A 310 -17.29 12.10 23.02
N GLU A 311 -17.02 11.70 24.25
CA GLU A 311 -15.79 12.05 24.96
C GLU A 311 -14.54 11.73 24.12
N ALA A 312 -13.56 12.63 24.15
CA ALA A 312 -12.24 12.34 23.62
C ALA A 312 -11.42 11.57 24.64
N VAL A 313 -11.04 10.34 24.27
CA VAL A 313 -10.10 9.53 25.07
C VAL A 313 -8.71 10.14 24.96
N ASP A 314 -8.14 10.53 26.08
CA ASP A 314 -6.77 11.02 26.15
C ASP A 314 -5.80 9.82 26.14
N GLY A 315 -5.26 9.53 24.96
CA GLY A 315 -4.41 8.36 24.75
C GLY A 315 -4.11 8.11 23.28
N VAL A 316 -3.54 6.94 22.99
CA VAL A 316 -3.20 6.49 21.64
C VAL A 316 -3.85 5.14 21.33
N THR A 317 -3.98 4.78 20.06
CA THR A 317 -4.50 3.44 19.71
C THR A 317 -3.57 2.36 20.27
N LEU A 318 -4.08 1.16 20.57
CA LEU A 318 -3.28 0.03 21.04
C LEU A 318 -2.13 -0.27 20.08
N ARG A 319 -2.36 -0.14 18.77
CA ARG A 319 -1.31 -0.22 17.75
C ARG A 319 -0.17 0.78 18.02
N GLN A 320 -0.52 2.05 18.17
CA GLN A 320 0.48 3.10 18.40
C GLN A 320 1.17 2.91 19.75
N TRP A 321 0.43 2.51 20.79
CA TRP A 321 0.96 2.20 22.12
C TRP A 321 2.05 1.11 22.06
N VAL A 322 1.83 0.04 21.29
CA VAL A 322 2.84 -1.02 21.09
C VAL A 322 4.06 -0.48 20.36
N LEU A 323 3.86 0.29 19.29
CA LEU A 323 4.96 0.85 18.49
C LEU A 323 5.81 1.85 19.29
N ASP A 324 5.20 2.66 20.15
CA ASP A 324 5.89 3.66 20.97
C ASP A 324 6.67 3.04 22.14
N ARG A 325 6.26 1.86 22.61
CA ARG A 325 6.89 1.13 23.73
C ARG A 325 7.74 -0.05 23.29
N LEU A 326 7.94 -0.22 21.97
CA LEU A 326 8.78 -1.30 21.47
C LEU A 326 10.24 -1.00 21.78
N GLU A 327 10.80 -1.71 22.75
CA GLU A 327 12.18 -1.53 23.19
C GLU A 327 13.11 -2.57 22.57
N PHE A 328 14.38 -2.19 22.40
CA PHE A 328 15.46 -3.06 21.93
C PHE A 328 16.61 -3.01 22.94
N GLY A 329 16.61 -3.95 23.89
CA GLY A 329 17.59 -4.02 24.96
C GLY A 329 18.93 -4.66 24.53
N ALA A 330 19.82 -4.87 25.51
CA ALA A 330 21.08 -5.57 25.28
C ALA A 330 20.85 -7.03 24.86
N GLY A 331 21.71 -7.53 23.96
CA GLY A 331 21.55 -8.85 23.35
C GLY A 331 20.41 -8.90 22.33
N GLU A 332 19.78 -10.07 22.17
CA GLU A 332 18.60 -10.24 21.28
C GLU A 332 17.28 -9.86 21.97
N ARG A 333 17.30 -9.21 23.14
CA ARG A 333 16.09 -8.85 23.89
C ARG A 333 15.35 -7.69 23.25
N TRP A 334 14.05 -7.85 23.05
CA TRP A 334 13.18 -6.83 22.45
C TRP A 334 11.72 -7.07 22.82
N GLY A 335 10.91 -6.05 22.60
CA GLY A 335 9.47 -6.10 22.82
C GLY A 335 9.01 -5.03 23.80
N VAL A 336 7.71 -5.00 24.05
CA VAL A 336 7.13 -4.24 25.16
C VAL A 336 7.36 -5.04 26.45
N PRO A 337 7.64 -4.40 27.61
CA PRO A 337 7.77 -5.09 28.88
C PRO A 337 6.62 -6.07 29.13
N ALA A 338 6.97 -7.31 29.49
CA ALA A 338 6.01 -8.42 29.51
C ALA A 338 4.84 -8.20 30.48
N LEU A 339 5.09 -7.58 31.64
CA LEU A 339 4.04 -7.24 32.59
C LEU A 339 3.05 -6.21 32.04
N ASP A 340 3.53 -5.24 31.26
CA ASP A 340 2.65 -4.26 30.61
C ASP A 340 1.79 -4.95 29.55
N VAL A 341 2.39 -5.81 28.73
CA VAL A 341 1.66 -6.64 27.74
C VAL A 341 0.59 -7.50 28.43
N LEU A 342 0.94 -8.22 29.50
CA LEU A 342 0.00 -9.07 30.23
C LEU A 342 -1.13 -8.26 30.88
N ARG A 343 -0.84 -7.07 31.41
CA ARG A 343 -1.85 -6.17 31.98
C ARG A 343 -2.85 -5.70 30.91
N ARG A 344 -2.36 -5.32 29.72
CA ARG A 344 -3.25 -4.95 28.59
C ARG A 344 -4.02 -6.15 28.08
N ALA A 345 -3.38 -7.32 27.92
CA ALA A 345 -4.04 -8.55 27.51
C ALA A 345 -5.20 -8.92 28.43
N ARG A 346 -4.99 -8.82 29.75
CA ARG A 346 -6.06 -9.02 30.75
C ARG A 346 -7.18 -7.99 30.62
N SER A 347 -6.84 -6.72 30.43
CA SER A 347 -7.83 -5.64 30.30
C SER A 347 -8.70 -5.83 29.05
N LEU A 348 -8.09 -6.26 27.93
CA LEU A 348 -8.79 -6.60 26.69
C LEU A 348 -9.72 -7.81 26.87
N ALA A 349 -9.28 -8.86 27.57
CA ALA A 349 -10.12 -10.01 27.89
C ALA A 349 -11.29 -9.65 28.82
N CYS A 350 -11.07 -8.78 29.82
CA CYS A 350 -12.12 -8.25 30.68
C CYS A 350 -13.15 -7.43 29.90
N LEU A 351 -12.70 -6.56 28.99
CA LEU A 351 -13.56 -5.78 28.10
C LEU A 351 -14.43 -6.71 27.24
N MET A 352 -13.83 -7.71 26.61
CA MET A 352 -14.58 -8.68 25.81
C MET A 352 -15.60 -9.46 26.65
N ARG A 353 -15.23 -9.83 27.89
CA ARG A 353 -16.14 -10.50 28.82
C ARG A 353 -17.33 -9.64 29.19
N LEU A 354 -17.14 -8.34 29.42
CA LEU A 354 -18.23 -7.40 29.66
C LEU A 354 -19.21 -7.41 28.49
N VAL A 355 -18.71 -7.24 27.26
CA VAL A 355 -19.56 -7.20 26.06
C VAL A 355 -20.33 -8.51 25.85
N HIS A 356 -19.65 -9.65 26.03
CA HIS A 356 -20.28 -10.98 25.92
C HIS A 356 -21.32 -11.22 27.02
N SER A 357 -21.08 -10.75 28.24
CA SER A 357 -22.02 -10.91 29.36
C SER A 357 -23.34 -10.13 29.17
N GLU A 358 -23.31 -9.05 28.39
CA GLU A 358 -24.48 -8.27 27.98
C GLU A 358 -25.16 -8.85 26.72
N GLY A 359 -24.67 -9.98 26.19
CA GLY A 359 -25.26 -10.70 25.05
C GLY A 359 -24.84 -10.19 23.66
N TRP A 360 -23.78 -9.38 23.59
CA TRP A 360 -23.27 -8.80 22.34
C TRP A 360 -21.97 -9.49 21.89
N VAL A 361 -21.68 -9.40 20.59
CA VAL A 361 -20.37 -9.74 19.99
C VAL A 361 -19.77 -8.54 19.27
N LEU A 362 -18.44 -8.42 19.27
CA LEU A 362 -17.66 -7.28 18.78
C LEU A 362 -17.48 -7.28 17.26
N ARG A 363 -17.12 -8.43 16.69
CA ARG A 363 -16.96 -8.71 15.25
C ARG A 363 -15.87 -7.95 14.48
N ASP A 364 -15.33 -6.86 15.02
CA ASP A 364 -14.16 -6.13 14.47
C ASP A 364 -13.20 -5.71 15.59
N PHE A 365 -12.77 -6.68 16.40
CA PHE A 365 -11.84 -6.42 17.50
C PHE A 365 -10.39 -6.44 17.03
N ASN A 366 -9.77 -5.26 16.96
CA ASN A 366 -8.39 -5.10 16.48
C ASN A 366 -7.69 -3.89 17.17
N PRO A 367 -6.35 -3.79 17.10
CA PRO A 367 -5.58 -2.73 17.77
C PRO A 367 -5.88 -1.28 17.39
N ASN A 368 -6.59 -1.02 16.28
CA ASN A 368 -6.98 0.35 15.90
C ASN A 368 -8.30 0.77 16.54
N ASN A 369 -9.14 -0.18 16.95
CA ASN A 369 -10.44 0.08 17.57
C ASN A 369 -10.36 0.16 19.10
N VAL A 370 -9.17 -0.04 19.68
CA VAL A 370 -8.90 0.10 21.12
C VAL A 370 -7.87 1.21 21.32
N MET A 371 -8.13 2.12 22.25
CA MET A 371 -7.18 3.12 22.75
C MET A 371 -6.64 2.73 24.12
N VAL A 372 -5.44 3.19 24.43
CA VAL A 372 -4.78 3.05 25.72
C VAL A 372 -4.49 4.45 26.26
N THR A 373 -5.01 4.76 27.45
CA THR A 373 -4.76 6.05 28.12
C THR A 373 -3.35 6.11 28.70
N ASP A 374 -2.94 7.29 29.16
CA ASP A 374 -1.64 7.47 29.82
C ASP A 374 -1.55 6.70 31.15
N GLU A 375 -2.68 6.51 31.85
CA GLU A 375 -2.81 5.65 33.03
C GLU A 375 -2.74 4.16 32.67
N GLY A 376 -2.86 3.84 31.38
CA GLY A 376 -2.79 2.47 30.87
C GLY A 376 -4.13 1.75 30.77
N GLU A 377 -5.24 2.45 30.93
CA GLU A 377 -6.58 1.87 30.80
C GLU A 377 -6.92 1.65 29.32
N VAL A 378 -7.65 0.58 29.02
CA VAL A 378 -8.07 0.24 27.64
C VAL A 378 -9.49 0.74 27.38
N CYS A 379 -9.71 1.35 26.21
CA CYS A 379 -11.00 1.90 25.82
C CYS A 379 -11.37 1.46 24.41
N LEU A 380 -12.51 0.79 24.23
CA LEU A 380 -13.09 0.46 22.93
C LEU A 380 -13.78 1.71 22.36
N ILE A 381 -13.26 2.22 21.25
CA ILE A 381 -13.69 3.49 20.66
C ILE A 381 -14.62 3.33 19.46
N ASP A 382 -14.87 2.10 19.03
CA ASP A 382 -15.74 1.77 17.92
C ASP A 382 -16.70 0.63 18.31
N LEU A 383 -17.99 0.97 18.41
CA LEU A 383 -19.06 0.04 18.76
C LEU A 383 -20.05 -0.17 17.61
N GLU A 384 -19.76 0.34 16.42
CA GLU A 384 -20.74 0.37 15.32
C GLU A 384 -21.09 -1.04 14.80
N MET A 385 -20.25 -2.04 15.09
CA MET A 385 -20.37 -3.41 14.60
C MET A 385 -20.97 -4.40 15.58
N LEU A 386 -21.27 -3.98 16.82
CA LEU A 386 -21.88 -4.84 17.82
C LEU A 386 -23.22 -5.38 17.32
N ALA A 387 -23.41 -6.69 17.48
CA ALA A 387 -24.67 -7.36 17.14
C ALA A 387 -24.91 -8.50 18.13
N ARG A 388 -26.14 -8.97 18.26
CA ARG A 388 -26.40 -10.23 18.98
C ARG A 388 -26.14 -11.40 18.04
N PRO A 389 -25.57 -12.53 18.53
CA PRO A 389 -25.38 -13.73 17.73
C PRO A 389 -26.68 -14.14 17.01
N GLY A 390 -26.59 -14.46 15.72
CA GLY A 390 -27.74 -14.83 14.90
C GLY A 390 -28.52 -13.67 14.27
N GLU A 391 -28.34 -12.43 14.72
CA GLU A 391 -29.00 -11.28 14.10
C GLU A 391 -28.50 -11.02 12.67
N PRO A 392 -29.36 -10.57 11.75
CA PRO A 392 -28.94 -10.23 10.39
C PRO A 392 -27.91 -9.10 10.33
N ALA A 393 -26.70 -9.43 9.89
CA ALA A 393 -25.56 -8.53 9.83
C ALA A 393 -24.78 -8.63 8.51
N LEU A 394 -24.09 -7.55 8.15
CA LEU A 394 -23.15 -7.53 7.03
C LEU A 394 -21.83 -8.16 7.46
N ARG A 395 -21.27 -9.10 6.68
CA ARG A 395 -19.92 -9.64 6.90
C ARG A 395 -18.88 -8.52 6.71
N ILE A 396 -18.24 -8.13 7.80
CA ILE A 396 -17.17 -7.12 7.85
C ILE A 396 -16.06 -7.67 8.71
N HIS A 397 -14.82 -7.33 8.37
CA HIS A 397 -13.66 -7.65 9.17
C HIS A 397 -12.45 -6.80 8.79
N THR A 398 -11.45 -6.83 9.68
CA THR A 398 -10.08 -6.40 9.45
C THR A 398 -9.21 -7.62 9.09
N PRO A 399 -8.49 -7.62 7.95
CA PRO A 399 -7.64 -8.75 7.54
C PRO A 399 -6.64 -9.15 8.62
N GLY A 400 -6.47 -10.46 8.85
CA GLY A 400 -5.61 -11.03 9.90
C GLY A 400 -6.27 -11.12 11.29
N TYR A 401 -7.38 -10.41 11.53
CA TYR A 401 -8.08 -10.42 12.82
C TYR A 401 -9.38 -11.23 12.80
N ALA A 402 -9.80 -11.72 11.63
CA ALA A 402 -11.08 -12.38 11.45
C ALA A 402 -10.94 -13.91 11.48
N ALA A 403 -11.82 -14.58 12.22
CA ALA A 403 -11.90 -16.04 12.21
C ALA A 403 -12.33 -16.58 10.84
N VAL A 404 -11.89 -17.79 10.50
CA VAL A 404 -12.19 -18.44 9.20
C VAL A 404 -13.70 -18.55 8.96
N GLU A 405 -14.48 -18.90 9.98
CA GLU A 405 -15.93 -18.98 9.90
C GLU A 405 -16.61 -17.63 9.64
N GLN A 406 -16.02 -16.52 10.13
CA GLN A 406 -16.51 -15.17 9.84
C GLN A 406 -16.13 -14.73 8.42
N MET A 407 -14.93 -15.08 7.95
CA MET A 407 -14.50 -14.78 6.59
C MET A 407 -15.31 -15.55 5.53
N ASN A 408 -15.69 -16.79 5.84
CA ASN A 408 -16.44 -17.67 4.94
C ASN A 408 -17.96 -17.48 5.00
N ALA A 409 -18.48 -16.71 5.95
CA ALA A 409 -19.91 -16.41 6.05
C ALA A 409 -20.46 -15.72 4.79
N PRO A 410 -21.76 -15.83 4.47
CA PRO A 410 -22.37 -15.03 3.40
C PRO A 410 -22.17 -13.53 3.62
N ARG A 411 -22.17 -12.72 2.53
CA ARG A 411 -22.02 -11.25 2.64
C ARG A 411 -23.06 -10.65 3.59
N TYR A 412 -24.29 -11.13 3.54
CA TYR A 412 -25.35 -10.78 4.48
C TYR A 412 -25.87 -12.06 5.11
N GLY A 413 -25.79 -12.17 6.43
CA GLY A 413 -26.08 -13.42 7.14
C GLY A 413 -26.18 -13.21 8.65
N PRO A 414 -26.34 -14.30 9.42
CA PRO A 414 -26.35 -14.22 10.87
C PRO A 414 -25.01 -13.73 11.40
N ALA A 415 -25.02 -12.83 12.38
CA ALA A 415 -23.84 -12.43 13.12
C ALA A 415 -23.19 -13.66 13.79
N PRO A 416 -21.85 -13.79 13.75
CA PRO A 416 -21.15 -14.92 14.34
C PRO A 416 -21.29 -14.94 15.87
N GLY A 417 -21.04 -16.10 16.48
CA GLY A 417 -21.02 -16.24 17.94
C GLY A 417 -19.71 -15.76 18.57
N ALA A 418 -19.65 -15.79 19.92
CA ALA A 418 -18.52 -15.35 20.73
C ALA A 418 -17.15 -15.97 20.35
N ALA A 419 -17.14 -17.19 19.78
CA ALA A 419 -15.92 -17.85 19.34
C ALA A 419 -15.14 -17.06 18.27
N ALA A 420 -15.83 -16.29 17.41
CA ALA A 420 -15.16 -15.45 16.41
C ALA A 420 -14.43 -14.25 17.05
N ASP A 421 -14.98 -13.71 18.15
CA ASP A 421 -14.32 -12.66 18.92
C ASP A 421 -13.08 -13.20 19.64
N LEU A 422 -13.11 -14.45 20.14
CA LEU A 422 -11.94 -15.10 20.75
C LEU A 422 -10.77 -15.21 19.77
N TYR A 423 -11.04 -15.51 18.50
CA TYR A 423 -10.01 -15.46 17.45
C TYR A 423 -9.44 -14.05 17.30
N SER A 424 -10.31 -13.04 17.23
CA SER A 424 -9.91 -11.63 17.13
C SER A 424 -9.08 -11.17 18.34
N LEU A 425 -9.38 -11.70 19.54
CA LEU A 425 -8.58 -11.52 20.76
C LEU A 425 -7.19 -12.15 20.62
N GLY A 426 -7.10 -13.39 20.12
CA GLY A 426 -5.83 -14.07 19.84
C GLY A 426 -4.96 -13.29 18.85
N ALA A 427 -5.57 -12.79 17.77
CA ALA A 427 -4.88 -11.95 16.78
C ALA A 427 -4.41 -10.61 17.39
N THR A 428 -5.22 -10.01 18.27
CA THR A 428 -4.86 -8.80 19.02
C THR A 428 -3.73 -9.06 20.01
N PHE A 429 -3.71 -10.21 20.69
CA PHE A 429 -2.61 -10.63 21.57
C PHE A 429 -1.32 -10.89 20.80
N PHE A 430 -1.41 -11.47 19.60
CA PHE A 430 -0.27 -11.60 18.70
C PHE A 430 0.34 -10.23 18.38
N HIS A 431 -0.48 -9.26 17.97
CA HIS A 431 0.00 -7.90 17.72
C HIS A 431 0.61 -7.26 18.96
N LEU A 432 -0.04 -7.41 20.12
CA LEU A 432 0.43 -6.88 21.40
C LEU A 432 1.81 -7.43 21.80
N ALA A 433 2.07 -8.71 21.52
CA ALA A 433 3.35 -9.35 21.81
C ALA A 433 4.42 -9.05 20.74
N ALA A 434 4.05 -9.02 19.46
CA ALA A 434 4.99 -9.00 18.33
C ALA A 434 5.21 -7.61 17.72
N GLY A 435 4.26 -6.68 17.86
CA GLY A 435 4.23 -5.39 17.16
C GLY A 435 3.89 -5.50 15.67
N VAL A 436 3.30 -6.62 15.22
CA VAL A 436 3.05 -6.94 13.81
C VAL A 436 1.67 -7.54 13.64
N ASP A 437 1.04 -7.33 12.49
CA ASP A 437 -0.25 -7.95 12.19
C ASP A 437 -0.07 -9.45 11.87
N PRO A 438 -0.92 -10.36 12.41
CA PRO A 438 -0.87 -11.80 12.13
C PRO A 438 -1.47 -12.14 10.75
N LEU A 439 -0.98 -11.44 9.72
CA LEU A 439 -1.50 -11.55 8.37
C LEU A 439 -0.73 -12.64 7.61
N LEU A 440 -1.47 -13.58 7.03
CA LEU A 440 -0.93 -14.67 6.23
C LEU A 440 -1.67 -14.74 4.89
N ALA A 441 -0.92 -14.91 3.80
CA ALA A 441 -1.49 -15.28 2.52
C ALA A 441 -2.10 -16.69 2.62
N ALA A 442 -3.24 -16.90 1.98
CA ALA A 442 -3.92 -18.19 1.99
C ALA A 442 -3.09 -19.24 1.23
N ASP A 443 -2.82 -20.35 1.91
CA ASP A 443 -2.28 -21.56 1.30
C ASP A 443 -3.33 -22.24 0.41
N ASP A 444 -2.88 -23.18 -0.43
CA ASP A 444 -3.78 -24.14 -1.07
C ASP A 444 -4.69 -24.82 -0.02
N PRO A 445 -5.97 -25.07 -0.35
CA PRO A 445 -6.91 -25.64 0.61
C PRO A 445 -6.41 -26.95 1.22
N GLY A 446 -6.41 -27.02 2.56
CA GLY A 446 -6.07 -28.24 3.31
C GLY A 446 -4.57 -28.51 3.50
N ILE A 447 -3.68 -27.60 3.10
CA ILE A 447 -2.23 -27.76 3.28
C ILE A 447 -1.79 -27.52 4.73
N ARG A 448 -2.03 -26.31 5.26
CA ARG A 448 -1.67 -25.94 6.65
C ARG A 448 -2.73 -25.03 7.24
N GLY A 449 -2.98 -25.16 8.55
CA GLY A 449 -3.85 -24.26 9.30
C GLY A 449 -3.17 -22.94 9.66
N ASN A 450 -3.94 -21.90 9.92
CA ASN A 450 -3.39 -20.59 10.31
C ASN A 450 -2.69 -20.66 11.68
N ALA A 451 -3.24 -21.44 12.62
CA ALA A 451 -2.68 -21.62 13.94
C ALA A 451 -1.24 -22.16 13.89
N GLY A 452 -0.98 -23.21 13.09
CA GLY A 452 0.35 -23.81 12.94
C GLY A 452 1.36 -22.85 12.32
N ARG A 453 0.96 -22.12 11.28
CA ARG A 453 1.80 -21.11 10.61
C ARG A 453 2.14 -19.94 11.54
N LEU A 454 1.17 -19.43 12.29
CA LEU A 454 1.38 -18.37 13.27
C LEU A 454 2.21 -18.86 14.47
N ALA A 455 2.05 -20.13 14.89
CA ALA A 455 2.91 -20.75 15.91
C ALA A 455 4.38 -20.81 15.45
N ALA A 456 4.62 -21.21 14.19
CA ALA A 456 5.96 -21.23 13.61
C ALA A 456 6.57 -19.82 13.56
N TRP A 457 5.78 -18.81 13.19
CA TRP A 457 6.23 -17.42 13.23
C TRP A 457 6.53 -16.96 14.66
N LEU A 458 5.63 -17.20 15.63
CA LEU A 458 5.85 -16.88 17.05
C LEU A 458 7.12 -17.53 17.60
N GLY A 459 7.38 -18.79 17.26
CA GLY A 459 8.59 -19.51 17.69
C GLY A 459 9.90 -18.81 17.32
N ARG A 460 9.90 -17.98 16.27
CA ARG A 460 11.06 -17.15 15.88
C ARG A 460 11.17 -15.86 16.67
N LEU A 461 10.07 -15.38 17.25
CA LEU A 461 10.01 -14.16 18.05
C LEU A 461 10.39 -14.42 19.52
N VAL A 462 10.02 -15.60 20.05
CA VAL A 462 10.22 -16.05 21.44
C VAL A 462 11.66 -15.90 21.99
N PRO A 463 12.74 -16.25 21.26
CA PRO A 463 14.11 -16.25 21.81
C PRO A 463 14.60 -14.87 22.30
N GLY A 464 13.93 -13.79 21.91
CA GLY A 464 14.25 -12.43 22.34
C GLY A 464 13.09 -11.68 22.99
N ASN A 465 11.90 -12.25 23.05
CA ASN A 465 10.68 -11.54 23.44
C ASN A 465 9.94 -12.31 24.54
N GLU A 466 9.97 -11.73 25.74
CA GLU A 466 9.38 -12.34 26.93
C GLU A 466 7.86 -12.39 26.88
N ALA A 467 7.21 -11.33 26.40
CA ALA A 467 5.77 -11.30 26.23
C ALA A 467 5.30 -12.39 25.25
N ALA A 468 5.97 -12.52 24.10
CA ALA A 468 5.68 -13.56 23.12
C ALA A 468 5.88 -14.96 23.70
N ARG A 469 6.93 -15.18 24.49
CA ARG A 469 7.16 -16.45 25.19
C ARG A 469 6.03 -16.82 26.15
N LEU A 470 5.56 -15.86 26.94
CA LEU A 470 4.51 -16.09 27.93
C LEU A 470 3.12 -16.25 27.28
N LEU A 471 2.85 -15.55 26.18
CA LEU A 471 1.55 -15.55 25.52
C LEU A 471 1.41 -16.57 24.39
N ALA A 472 2.49 -17.08 23.80
CA ALA A 472 2.43 -17.94 22.62
C ALA A 472 1.47 -19.14 22.75
N PRO A 473 1.45 -19.91 23.86
CA PRO A 473 0.50 -21.02 24.01
C PRO A 473 -0.97 -20.57 23.96
N LEU A 474 -1.28 -19.42 24.56
CA LEU A 474 -2.62 -18.85 24.59
C LEU A 474 -3.01 -18.26 23.23
N ILE A 475 -2.09 -17.55 22.58
CA ILE A 475 -2.30 -16.99 21.23
C ILE A 475 -2.62 -18.11 20.24
N VAL A 476 -1.84 -19.20 20.23
CA VAL A 476 -2.06 -20.33 19.32
C VAL A 476 -3.40 -21.01 19.58
N ALA A 477 -3.79 -21.19 20.85
CA ALA A 477 -5.09 -21.78 21.20
C ALA A 477 -6.29 -20.90 20.79
N LEU A 478 -6.18 -19.57 20.90
CA LEU A 478 -7.22 -18.65 20.46
C LEU A 478 -7.35 -18.56 18.94
N LEU A 479 -6.25 -18.81 18.22
CA LEU A 479 -6.17 -18.75 16.75
C LEU A 479 -6.47 -20.09 16.07
N ASP A 480 -6.98 -21.09 16.80
CA ASP A 480 -7.41 -22.37 16.22
C ASP A 480 -8.50 -22.14 15.16
N ASP A 481 -8.39 -22.82 14.02
CA ASP A 481 -9.35 -22.71 12.93
C ASP A 481 -10.70 -23.36 13.31
N ASP A 482 -10.72 -24.31 14.27
CA ASP A 482 -11.93 -24.89 14.85
C ASP A 482 -12.44 -24.03 16.04
N PRO A 483 -13.60 -23.37 15.92
CA PRO A 483 -14.13 -22.50 16.97
C PRO A 483 -14.43 -23.24 18.28
N ALA A 484 -14.67 -24.55 18.25
CA ALA A 484 -14.96 -25.33 19.45
C ALA A 484 -13.72 -25.64 20.31
N ARG A 485 -12.52 -25.49 19.75
CA ARG A 485 -11.24 -25.74 20.44
C ARG A 485 -10.68 -24.49 21.13
N ARG A 486 -11.24 -23.31 20.84
CA ARG A 486 -10.77 -22.05 21.41
C ARG A 486 -11.16 -21.97 22.89
N PRO A 487 -10.24 -21.54 23.79
CA PRO A 487 -10.53 -21.45 25.21
C PRO A 487 -11.55 -20.34 25.49
N GLY A 488 -12.44 -20.57 26.46
CA GLY A 488 -13.39 -19.55 26.92
C GLY A 488 -12.72 -18.42 27.69
N LEU A 489 -13.40 -17.28 27.88
CA LEU A 489 -12.81 -16.09 28.50
C LEU A 489 -12.33 -16.28 29.95
N ASP A 490 -12.99 -17.13 30.74
CA ASP A 490 -12.54 -17.42 32.11
C ASP A 490 -11.20 -18.17 32.10
N GLU A 491 -11.06 -19.16 31.22
CA GLU A 491 -9.79 -19.88 31.02
C GLU A 491 -8.69 -18.95 30.48
N VAL A 492 -9.02 -18.03 29.57
CA VAL A 492 -8.11 -16.99 29.08
C VAL A 492 -7.58 -16.14 30.24
N LEU A 493 -8.47 -15.68 31.12
CA LEU A 493 -8.11 -14.84 32.27
C LEU A 493 -7.26 -15.60 33.30
N ASP A 494 -7.56 -16.87 33.55
CA ASP A 494 -6.79 -17.72 34.46
C ASP A 494 -5.37 -17.94 33.93
N ARG A 495 -5.24 -18.29 32.64
CA ARG A 495 -3.93 -18.45 31.97
C ARG A 495 -3.12 -17.16 31.98
N LEU A 496 -3.75 -15.99 31.78
CA LEU A 496 -3.07 -14.69 31.89
C LEU A 496 -2.57 -14.42 33.31
N ALA A 497 -3.34 -14.79 34.34
CA ALA A 497 -2.94 -14.67 35.73
C ALA A 497 -1.79 -15.62 36.10
N GLU A 498 -1.72 -16.80 35.49
CA GLU A 498 -0.57 -17.70 35.59
C GLU A 498 0.68 -17.11 34.93
N SER A 499 0.55 -16.59 33.71
CA SER A 499 1.65 -15.92 33.00
C SER A 499 2.19 -14.70 33.77
N ALA A 500 1.31 -13.92 34.41
CA ALA A 500 1.72 -12.79 35.25
C ALA A 500 2.50 -13.24 36.49
N ARG A 501 2.02 -14.27 37.20
CA ARG A 501 2.74 -14.87 38.34
C ARG A 501 4.11 -15.42 37.92
N ALA A 502 4.21 -16.00 36.73
CA ALA A 502 5.47 -16.49 36.18
C ALA A 502 6.46 -15.36 35.86
N ALA A 503 5.96 -14.20 35.42
CA ALA A 503 6.78 -13.01 35.19
C ALA A 503 7.28 -12.35 36.49
N ASP A 504 6.51 -12.43 37.58
CA ASP A 504 6.82 -11.79 38.88
C ASP A 504 7.69 -12.65 39.84
N GLY A 505 7.89 -13.95 39.59
CA GLY A 505 8.51 -14.89 40.54
C GLY A 505 10.05 -14.82 40.66
N PRO A 506 10.64 -15.08 41.86
CA PRO A 506 12.08 -15.20 42.05
C PRO A 506 12.59 -16.48 41.39
N GLY A 507 12.96 -16.37 40.12
CA GLY A 507 13.25 -17.50 39.23
C GLY A 507 12.87 -17.28 37.77
N ALA A 508 12.34 -16.09 37.41
CA ALA A 508 11.95 -15.70 36.04
C ALA A 508 13.02 -15.99 34.95
N ALA A 509 14.29 -16.16 35.33
CA ALA A 509 15.38 -16.52 34.42
C ALA A 509 15.59 -18.04 34.20
N ALA A 510 15.07 -18.92 35.07
CA ALA A 510 15.46 -20.34 35.12
C ALA A 510 14.37 -21.35 34.68
N THR A 511 13.09 -20.97 34.63
CA THR A 511 11.98 -21.84 34.21
C THR A 511 11.60 -21.71 32.71
N ALA A 512 12.32 -20.88 31.96
CA ALA A 512 11.98 -20.51 30.58
C ALA A 512 12.42 -21.51 29.48
N ALA A 513 13.14 -22.58 29.82
CA ALA A 513 13.71 -23.52 28.83
C ALA A 513 12.95 -24.87 28.70
N GLY A 514 11.96 -25.14 29.54
CA GLY A 514 11.40 -26.49 29.70
C GLY A 514 9.99 -26.76 29.14
N VAL A 515 9.24 -25.75 28.70
CA VAL A 515 7.83 -25.93 28.28
C VAL A 515 7.56 -25.19 26.98
N ILE A 516 7.93 -25.78 25.85
CA ILE A 516 7.30 -25.48 24.56
C ILE A 516 7.00 -26.83 23.88
N GLY A 517 5.95 -27.49 24.38
CA GLY A 517 5.18 -28.41 23.57
C GLY A 517 4.11 -27.59 22.83
N LEU A 518 4.52 -26.83 21.80
CA LEU A 518 3.57 -26.36 20.78
C LEU A 518 3.14 -27.59 19.99
N ALA A 519 2.35 -28.47 20.59
CA ALA A 519 1.81 -29.65 19.93
C ALA A 519 0.58 -29.22 19.14
N VAL A 520 0.80 -28.86 17.87
CA VAL A 520 -0.27 -28.94 16.87
C VAL A 520 -0.52 -30.43 16.62
N THR A 521 -1.78 -30.85 16.59
CA THR A 521 -2.21 -32.25 16.43
C THR A 521 -1.51 -32.98 15.28
N GLU A 522 -1.36 -34.31 15.40
CA GLU A 522 -0.56 -35.26 14.59
C GLU A 522 -0.66 -35.22 13.05
N ALA A 523 -1.38 -34.27 12.45
CA ALA A 523 -1.47 -34.07 11.00
C ALA A 523 -0.53 -32.98 10.44
N ASP A 524 0.20 -32.24 11.28
CA ASP A 524 1.05 -31.10 10.86
C ASP A 524 2.49 -31.31 11.37
N PRO A 525 3.54 -31.25 10.52
CA PRO A 525 4.91 -31.53 10.95
C PRO A 525 5.43 -30.51 11.99
N SER A 526 5.38 -30.92 13.26
CA SER A 526 6.15 -30.50 14.44
C SER A 526 6.70 -29.05 14.53
N PRO A 527 6.19 -28.24 15.48
CA PRO A 527 6.74 -26.92 15.84
C PRO A 527 8.02 -26.94 16.71
N ALA A 528 8.75 -28.05 16.78
CA ALA A 528 9.95 -28.16 17.61
C ALA A 528 11.18 -27.53 16.95
N ALA A 529 11.24 -26.20 16.82
CA ALA A 529 12.48 -25.48 16.51
C ALA A 529 12.43 -24.01 16.93
N GLY A 530 12.99 -23.68 18.10
CA GLY A 530 13.46 -22.32 18.34
C GLY A 530 14.51 -21.91 17.31
N ALA A 531 14.62 -20.62 17.00
CA ALA A 531 15.76 -19.97 16.33
C ALA A 531 16.50 -20.74 15.19
N ARG A 532 15.84 -21.65 14.46
CA ARG A 532 16.50 -22.40 13.38
C ARG A 532 16.73 -21.47 12.19
N GLY A 533 17.99 -21.35 11.77
CA GLY A 533 18.37 -20.67 10.54
C GLY A 533 17.76 -21.36 9.31
N LEU A 534 17.64 -20.63 8.21
CA LEU A 534 17.21 -21.21 6.93
C LEU A 534 18.27 -22.22 6.47
N THR A 535 17.86 -23.45 6.18
CA THR A 535 18.77 -24.46 5.64
C THR A 535 19.06 -24.21 4.16
N GLU A 536 20.15 -24.77 3.66
CA GLU A 536 20.50 -24.66 2.24
C GLU A 536 19.41 -25.28 1.33
N ALA A 537 18.76 -26.36 1.77
CA ALA A 537 17.68 -26.99 1.02
C ALA A 537 16.44 -26.08 0.92
N GLU A 538 15.99 -25.50 2.04
CA GLU A 538 14.85 -24.56 2.08
C GLU A 538 15.15 -23.29 1.27
N LEU A 539 16.40 -22.80 1.28
CA LEU A 539 16.82 -21.66 0.46
C LEU A 539 16.76 -22.00 -1.04
N LYS A 540 17.27 -23.18 -1.43
CA LYS A 540 17.21 -23.65 -2.82
C LYS A 540 15.77 -23.85 -3.29
N GLU A 541 14.92 -24.43 -2.45
CA GLU A 541 13.48 -24.61 -2.71
C GLU A 541 12.81 -23.25 -2.96
N LEU A 542 12.94 -22.29 -2.05
CA LEU A 542 12.35 -20.94 -2.21
C LEU A 542 12.78 -20.26 -3.52
N MET A 543 14.06 -20.38 -3.89
CA MET A 543 14.58 -19.79 -5.12
C MET A 543 14.01 -20.50 -6.35
N ALA A 544 14.06 -21.83 -6.38
CA ALA A 544 13.57 -22.64 -7.50
C ALA A 544 12.06 -22.45 -7.70
N ASP A 545 11.27 -22.60 -6.64
CA ASP A 545 9.80 -22.44 -6.67
C ASP A 545 9.40 -21.02 -7.07
N GLY A 546 10.13 -20.02 -6.59
CA GLY A 546 9.90 -18.63 -6.98
C GLY A 546 10.18 -18.38 -8.45
N ILE A 547 11.27 -18.92 -9.00
CA ILE A 547 11.58 -18.86 -10.43
C ILE A 547 10.49 -19.59 -11.23
N ASP A 548 10.14 -20.81 -10.85
CA ASP A 548 9.10 -21.60 -11.51
C ASP A 548 7.75 -20.88 -11.51
N GLN A 549 7.41 -20.18 -10.44
CA GLN A 549 6.20 -19.37 -10.38
C GLN A 549 6.24 -18.20 -11.37
N LEU A 550 7.38 -17.50 -11.49
CA LEU A 550 7.54 -16.44 -12.49
C LEU A 550 7.38 -16.99 -13.91
N LEU A 551 7.96 -18.16 -14.20
CA LEU A 551 7.83 -18.83 -15.50
C LEU A 551 6.38 -19.25 -15.78
N ALA A 552 5.71 -19.86 -14.80
CA ALA A 552 4.36 -20.40 -14.94
C ALA A 552 3.27 -19.31 -15.08
N THR A 553 3.51 -18.12 -14.54
CA THR A 553 2.52 -17.02 -14.52
C THR A 553 2.73 -15.98 -15.64
N ALA A 554 3.75 -16.15 -16.47
CA ALA A 554 3.96 -15.30 -17.64
C ALA A 554 2.85 -15.54 -18.68
N ALA A 555 2.25 -14.45 -19.17
CA ALA A 555 1.18 -14.45 -20.16
C ALA A 555 1.62 -13.71 -21.45
N PRO A 556 2.46 -14.32 -22.31
CA PRO A 556 3.00 -13.65 -23.50
C PRO A 556 1.94 -13.20 -24.50
N GLU A 557 0.79 -13.89 -24.52
CA GLU A 557 -0.36 -13.57 -25.36
C GLU A 557 -1.19 -12.37 -24.85
N ALA A 558 -1.00 -11.97 -23.60
CA ALA A 558 -1.70 -10.81 -23.04
C ALA A 558 -1.27 -9.52 -23.77
N ALA A 559 -2.28 -8.70 -24.10
CA ALA A 559 -2.08 -7.50 -24.91
C ALA A 559 -1.46 -6.35 -24.11
N ASP A 560 -1.72 -6.29 -22.81
CA ASP A 560 -1.49 -5.16 -21.91
C ASP A 560 -0.32 -5.38 -20.94
N ARG A 561 -0.16 -6.57 -20.36
CA ARG A 561 0.89 -6.86 -19.38
C ARG A 561 1.31 -8.32 -19.39
N LEU A 562 2.62 -8.59 -19.28
CA LEU A 562 3.16 -9.95 -19.29
C LEU A 562 2.90 -10.73 -17.99
N TRP A 563 2.90 -10.06 -16.84
CA TRP A 563 2.51 -10.65 -15.56
C TRP A 563 1.41 -9.81 -14.91
N PRO A 564 0.38 -10.42 -14.30
CA PRO A 564 -0.59 -9.67 -13.51
C PRO A 564 0.08 -9.03 -12.28
N SER A 565 -0.50 -7.94 -11.80
CA SER A 565 0.01 -7.16 -10.67
C SER A 565 -1.14 -6.68 -9.79
N GLY A 566 -0.83 -6.28 -8.56
CA GLY A 566 -1.81 -5.74 -7.63
C GLY A 566 -2.48 -4.44 -8.15
N PRO A 567 -3.53 -3.92 -7.49
CA PRO A 567 -4.30 -2.78 -8.00
C PRO A 567 -3.48 -1.53 -8.35
N VAL A 568 -2.46 -1.22 -7.55
CA VAL A 568 -1.54 -0.09 -7.82
C VAL A 568 -0.65 -0.43 -9.01
N GLY A 569 0.02 -1.58 -8.99
CA GLY A 569 0.95 -1.97 -10.04
C GLY A 569 0.26 -2.15 -11.40
N GLY A 570 -0.95 -2.72 -11.45
CA GLY A 570 -1.76 -2.84 -12.66
C GLY A 570 -2.14 -1.49 -13.29
N ALA A 571 -2.18 -0.41 -12.52
CA ALA A 571 -2.40 0.94 -13.03
C ALA A 571 -1.12 1.60 -13.58
N THR A 572 0.07 1.06 -13.31
CA THR A 572 1.34 1.63 -13.77
C THR A 572 1.74 1.14 -15.17
N ASP A 573 2.82 1.69 -15.72
CA ASP A 573 3.41 1.19 -16.96
C ASP A 573 3.79 -0.30 -16.88
N ALA A 574 3.45 -1.06 -17.92
CA ALA A 574 3.63 -2.52 -17.96
C ALA A 574 5.10 -2.96 -18.08
N PHE A 575 5.99 -2.03 -18.42
CA PHE A 575 7.41 -2.31 -18.68
C PHE A 575 8.34 -1.66 -17.66
N ASN A 576 7.81 -1.00 -16.63
CA ASN A 576 8.66 -0.39 -15.61
C ASN A 576 9.32 -1.47 -14.73
N VAL A 577 10.29 -1.06 -13.91
CA VAL A 577 10.99 -2.00 -13.02
C VAL A 577 10.15 -2.34 -11.80
N GLN A 578 9.45 -1.36 -11.21
CA GLN A 578 8.76 -1.57 -9.93
C GLN A 578 7.73 -2.69 -9.98
N HIS A 579 6.84 -2.67 -10.97
CA HIS A 579 5.69 -3.57 -11.10
C HIS A 579 5.65 -4.26 -12.47
N GLY A 580 6.46 -3.83 -13.43
CA GLY A 580 6.40 -4.27 -14.81
C GLY A 580 7.40 -5.37 -15.17
N ALA A 581 7.38 -5.73 -16.45
CA ALA A 581 8.18 -6.82 -17.00
C ALA A 581 9.69 -6.58 -16.94
N ALA A 582 10.17 -5.33 -16.90
CA ALA A 582 11.61 -5.03 -16.82
C ALA A 582 12.23 -5.47 -15.49
N GLY A 583 11.48 -5.33 -14.39
CA GLY A 583 11.90 -5.80 -13.08
C GLY A 583 12.13 -7.31 -13.09
N VAL A 584 11.13 -8.06 -13.57
CA VAL A 584 11.20 -9.52 -13.69
C VAL A 584 12.30 -9.96 -14.66
N LEU A 585 12.46 -9.28 -15.81
CA LEU A 585 13.52 -9.57 -16.77
C LEU A 585 14.92 -9.48 -16.16
N GLY A 586 15.20 -8.43 -15.37
CA GLY A 586 16.48 -8.30 -14.67
C GLY A 586 16.75 -9.45 -13.70
N VAL A 587 15.70 -9.95 -13.03
CA VAL A 587 15.80 -11.11 -12.12
C VAL A 587 16.00 -12.41 -12.90
N LEU A 588 15.34 -12.61 -14.03
CA LEU A 588 15.54 -13.80 -14.88
C LEU A 588 16.96 -13.85 -15.47
N VAL A 589 17.52 -12.70 -15.88
CA VAL A 589 18.93 -12.60 -16.28
C VAL A 589 19.84 -13.04 -15.14
N ARG A 590 19.64 -12.50 -13.93
CA ARG A 590 20.43 -12.89 -12.75
C ARG A 590 20.23 -14.36 -12.36
N ALA A 591 19.02 -14.90 -12.48
CA ALA A 591 18.73 -16.30 -12.19
C ALA A 591 19.54 -17.23 -13.11
N TYR A 592 19.65 -16.88 -14.40
CA TYR A 592 20.47 -17.62 -15.35
C TYR A 592 21.98 -17.49 -15.07
N GLU A 593 22.46 -16.29 -14.71
CA GLU A 593 23.87 -16.09 -14.31
C GLU A 593 24.24 -16.88 -13.05
N ALA A 594 23.29 -17.08 -12.14
CA ALA A 594 23.47 -17.83 -10.90
C ALA A 594 23.39 -19.36 -11.08
N GLY A 595 22.92 -19.86 -12.23
CA GLY A 595 22.85 -21.28 -12.56
C GLY A 595 22.13 -21.60 -13.88
N GLU A 596 22.47 -22.73 -14.50
CA GLU A 596 21.92 -23.13 -15.82
C GLU A 596 20.52 -23.75 -15.69
N HIS A 597 19.47 -22.96 -15.96
CA HIS A 597 18.11 -23.46 -16.12
C HIS A 597 17.62 -23.14 -17.54
N PRO A 598 17.59 -24.10 -18.49
CA PRO A 598 17.28 -23.82 -19.90
C PRO A 598 15.98 -23.04 -20.13
N ALA A 599 14.95 -23.34 -19.33
CA ALA A 599 13.67 -22.62 -19.39
C ALA A 599 13.77 -21.14 -19.01
N VAL A 600 14.74 -20.74 -18.17
CA VAL A 600 14.95 -19.33 -17.81
C VAL A 600 15.52 -18.56 -18.99
N LEU A 601 16.43 -19.14 -19.77
CA LEU A 601 16.97 -18.48 -20.96
C LEU A 601 15.89 -18.22 -22.02
N ASP A 602 15.00 -19.19 -22.22
CA ASP A 602 13.84 -19.03 -23.11
C ASP A 602 12.90 -17.93 -22.60
N ALA A 603 12.68 -17.85 -21.28
CA ALA A 603 11.88 -16.81 -20.67
C ALA A 603 12.53 -15.42 -20.78
N VAL A 604 13.85 -15.29 -20.64
CA VAL A 604 14.59 -14.04 -20.90
C VAL A 604 14.37 -13.60 -22.34
N ARG A 605 14.56 -14.51 -23.31
CA ARG A 605 14.36 -14.23 -24.75
C ARG A 605 12.92 -13.80 -25.04
N SER A 606 11.94 -14.55 -24.54
CA SER A 606 10.52 -14.27 -24.73
C SER A 606 10.13 -12.91 -24.11
N THR A 607 10.56 -12.65 -22.88
CA THR A 607 10.27 -11.41 -22.15
C THR A 607 10.89 -10.20 -22.82
N ALA A 608 12.17 -10.26 -23.17
CA ALA A 608 12.87 -9.15 -23.83
C ALA A 608 12.25 -8.84 -25.20
N THR A 609 11.90 -9.87 -25.96
CA THR A 609 11.18 -9.74 -27.24
C THR A 609 9.81 -9.10 -27.04
N TRP A 610 9.07 -9.54 -26.03
CA TRP A 610 7.74 -8.99 -25.70
C TRP A 610 7.80 -7.50 -25.38
N ILE A 611 8.79 -7.07 -24.58
CA ILE A 611 9.04 -5.66 -24.23
C ILE A 611 9.42 -4.88 -25.49
N ALA A 612 10.44 -5.31 -26.24
CA ALA A 612 10.96 -4.59 -27.40
C ALA A 612 9.90 -4.32 -28.47
N HIS A 613 8.97 -5.26 -28.68
CA HIS A 613 7.88 -5.09 -29.64
C HIS A 613 6.79 -4.10 -29.21
N ARG A 614 6.70 -3.76 -27.92
CA ARG A 614 5.55 -3.02 -27.37
C ARG A 614 5.92 -1.70 -26.69
N VAL A 615 7.16 -1.55 -26.23
CA VAL A 615 7.61 -0.39 -25.44
C VAL A 615 7.40 0.95 -26.16
N GLY A 616 7.50 0.97 -27.50
CA GLY A 616 7.29 2.17 -28.32
C GLY A 616 5.83 2.59 -28.53
N ARG A 617 4.85 1.83 -28.02
CA ARG A 617 3.42 2.18 -28.17
C ARG A 617 2.97 3.30 -27.23
N GLU A 618 3.68 3.50 -26.13
CA GLU A 618 3.41 4.59 -25.20
C GLU A 618 4.08 5.88 -25.71
N PRO A 619 3.33 6.93 -26.08
CA PRO A 619 3.91 8.15 -26.62
C PRO A 619 4.71 8.95 -25.59
N ARG A 620 4.48 8.73 -24.28
CA ARG A 620 5.18 9.44 -23.20
C ARG A 620 6.35 8.63 -22.65
N THR A 621 7.57 9.12 -22.87
CA THR A 621 8.80 8.55 -22.28
C THR A 621 9.07 9.17 -20.91
N LEU A 622 8.79 8.43 -19.83
CA LEU A 622 9.14 8.84 -18.47
C LEU A 622 10.61 8.49 -18.14
N PRO A 623 11.34 9.33 -17.39
CA PRO A 623 12.78 9.16 -17.20
C PRO A 623 13.20 8.31 -16.00
N GLY A 624 12.31 8.04 -15.05
CA GLY A 624 12.68 7.30 -13.83
C GLY A 624 13.19 5.88 -14.07
N LEU A 625 14.01 5.38 -13.15
CA LEU A 625 14.52 4.01 -13.18
C LEU A 625 13.42 2.99 -12.82
N HIS A 626 12.64 3.27 -11.78
CA HIS A 626 11.62 2.33 -11.28
C HIS A 626 10.27 2.45 -11.99
N TYR A 627 9.89 3.66 -12.40
CA TYR A 627 8.58 3.97 -12.99
C TYR A 627 8.68 4.51 -14.44
N GLY A 628 9.87 4.53 -15.03
CA GLY A 628 10.10 5.04 -16.38
C GLY A 628 10.89 4.10 -17.28
N ARG A 629 11.30 4.63 -18.44
CA ARG A 629 11.98 3.90 -19.52
C ARG A 629 13.44 3.63 -19.25
N SER A 630 14.03 4.25 -18.24
CA SER A 630 15.42 4.04 -17.85
C SER A 630 15.66 2.61 -17.36
N GLY A 631 14.78 2.09 -16.50
CA GLY A 631 14.84 0.69 -16.07
C GLY A 631 14.47 -0.29 -17.17
N THR A 632 13.52 0.06 -18.04
CA THR A 632 13.19 -0.76 -19.22
C THR A 632 14.38 -0.91 -20.16
N ALA A 633 15.07 0.19 -20.49
CA ALA A 633 16.25 0.16 -21.36
C ALA A 633 17.39 -0.63 -20.72
N TRP A 634 17.62 -0.45 -19.42
CA TRP A 634 18.61 -1.21 -18.66
C TRP A 634 18.33 -2.71 -18.73
N ALA A 635 17.10 -3.16 -18.44
CA ALA A 635 16.75 -4.58 -18.48
C ALA A 635 16.99 -5.20 -19.87
N LEU A 636 16.67 -4.45 -20.94
CA LEU A 636 16.90 -4.89 -22.31
C LEU A 636 18.39 -4.96 -22.66
N LEU A 637 19.22 -4.04 -22.15
CA LEU A 637 20.67 -4.08 -22.32
C LEU A 637 21.24 -5.35 -21.68
N ASP A 638 20.91 -5.63 -20.42
CA ASP A 638 21.39 -6.81 -19.71
C ASP A 638 20.94 -8.10 -20.40
N ALA A 639 19.68 -8.17 -20.85
CA ALA A 639 19.18 -9.31 -21.62
C ALA A 639 19.87 -9.46 -22.99
N ALA A 640 20.17 -8.36 -23.69
CA ALA A 640 20.86 -8.39 -24.98
C ALA A 640 22.29 -8.91 -24.84
N GLN A 641 23.01 -8.47 -23.80
CA GLN A 641 24.36 -8.96 -23.48
C GLN A 641 24.34 -10.45 -23.17
N LEU A 642 23.39 -10.91 -22.35
CA LEU A 642 23.26 -12.33 -22.02
C LEU A 642 22.96 -13.19 -23.27
N LEU A 643 22.06 -12.72 -24.14
CA LEU A 643 21.62 -13.47 -25.32
C LEU A 643 22.57 -13.37 -26.51
N GLY A 644 23.53 -12.44 -26.48
CA GLY A 644 24.34 -12.08 -27.66
C GLY A 644 23.50 -11.54 -28.82
N ASP A 645 22.39 -10.83 -28.53
CA ASP A 645 21.45 -10.32 -29.53
C ASP A 645 21.72 -8.84 -29.87
N GLU A 646 22.47 -8.62 -30.96
CA GLU A 646 22.83 -7.28 -31.46
C GLU A 646 21.60 -6.41 -31.81
N ARG A 647 20.51 -7.01 -32.28
CA ARG A 647 19.30 -6.26 -32.63
C ARG A 647 18.61 -5.76 -31.37
N LEU A 648 18.55 -6.60 -30.34
CA LEU A 648 18.01 -6.22 -29.04
C LEU A 648 18.88 -5.16 -28.36
N LEU A 649 20.21 -5.27 -28.48
CA LEU A 649 21.16 -4.27 -27.99
C LEU A 649 20.91 -2.90 -28.66
N GLY A 650 20.79 -2.86 -29.98
CA GLY A 650 20.46 -1.64 -30.72
C GLY A 650 19.14 -1.01 -30.25
N HIS A 651 18.12 -1.83 -30.00
CA HIS A 651 16.84 -1.34 -29.49
C HIS A 651 16.95 -0.75 -28.07
N ALA A 652 17.71 -1.41 -27.18
CA ALA A 652 17.98 -0.92 -25.83
C ALA A 652 18.70 0.44 -25.88
N MET A 653 19.70 0.56 -26.76
CA MET A 653 20.46 1.79 -26.99
C MET A 653 19.59 2.94 -27.50
N GLU A 654 18.71 2.69 -28.46
CA GLU A 654 17.74 3.67 -28.96
C GLU A 654 16.73 4.11 -27.90
N LEU A 655 16.32 3.20 -27.02
CA LEU A 655 15.43 3.53 -25.91
C LEU A 655 16.13 4.43 -24.89
N ALA A 656 17.35 4.08 -24.47
CA ALA A 656 18.16 4.87 -23.55
C ALA A 656 18.48 6.27 -24.08
N ALA A 657 18.70 6.41 -25.40
CA ALA A 657 18.94 7.71 -26.03
C ALA A 657 17.71 8.65 -26.00
N ARG A 658 16.49 8.09 -25.92
CA ARG A 658 15.23 8.85 -25.87
C ARG A 658 14.79 9.24 -24.46
N VAL A 659 15.37 8.65 -23.43
CA VAL A 659 15.08 8.97 -22.03
C VAL A 659 15.34 10.46 -21.76
N PRO A 660 14.41 11.24 -21.19
CA PRO A 660 14.70 12.61 -20.78
C PRO A 660 15.74 12.64 -19.64
N VAL A 661 16.76 13.49 -19.77
CA VAL A 661 17.75 13.75 -18.70
C VAL A 661 17.54 15.09 -17.99
N ARG A 662 16.47 15.80 -18.38
CA ARG A 662 15.94 16.97 -17.68
C ARG A 662 14.47 16.72 -17.38
N TRP A 663 14.09 16.78 -16.11
CA TRP A 663 12.74 16.46 -15.68
C TRP A 663 12.41 17.15 -14.36
N PRO A 664 11.13 17.48 -14.10
CA PRO A 664 10.73 18.12 -12.85
C PRO A 664 10.98 17.30 -11.58
N SER A 665 10.98 15.96 -11.68
CA SER A 665 11.37 15.10 -10.55
C SER A 665 12.88 14.85 -10.57
N PRO A 666 13.61 15.12 -9.47
CA PRO A 666 15.05 14.90 -9.40
C PRO A 666 15.43 13.44 -9.09
N ASP A 667 14.49 12.61 -8.66
CA ASP A 667 14.78 11.36 -7.95
C ASP A 667 15.18 10.14 -8.81
N VAL A 668 15.42 9.00 -8.16
CA VAL A 668 15.77 7.73 -8.81
C VAL A 668 14.55 7.05 -9.44
N CYS A 669 13.43 7.03 -8.72
CA CYS A 669 12.26 6.24 -9.12
C CYS A 669 11.52 6.79 -10.34
N HIS A 670 11.37 8.11 -10.43
CA HIS A 670 10.59 8.84 -11.42
C HIS A 670 11.42 9.84 -12.24
N GLY A 671 12.62 10.18 -11.75
CA GLY A 671 13.30 11.41 -12.14
C GLY A 671 14.68 11.30 -12.78
N VAL A 672 15.39 12.43 -12.73
CA VAL A 672 16.68 12.68 -13.39
C VAL A 672 17.79 11.78 -12.87
N ALA A 673 17.89 11.54 -11.56
CA ALA A 673 18.94 10.67 -11.01
C ALA A 673 18.81 9.22 -11.54
N GLY A 674 17.58 8.73 -11.69
CA GLY A 674 17.31 7.41 -12.28
C GLY A 674 17.72 7.33 -13.74
N ALA A 675 17.41 8.37 -14.52
CA ALA A 675 17.88 8.49 -15.90
C ALA A 675 19.41 8.50 -15.98
N GLY A 676 20.06 9.29 -15.13
CA GLY A 676 21.51 9.41 -15.08
C GLY A 676 22.23 8.09 -14.75
N LEU A 677 21.73 7.33 -13.76
CA LEU A 677 22.24 5.99 -13.43
C LEU A 677 22.17 5.05 -14.63
N THR A 678 21.05 5.06 -15.37
CA THR A 678 20.93 4.26 -16.60
C THR A 678 21.92 4.72 -17.66
N GLN A 679 22.10 6.04 -17.87
CA GLN A 679 23.09 6.50 -18.86
C GLN A 679 24.51 6.03 -18.49
N LEU A 680 24.89 6.04 -17.21
CA LEU A 680 26.18 5.49 -16.76
C LEU A 680 26.30 3.99 -17.02
N ARG A 681 25.25 3.20 -16.76
CA ARG A 681 25.24 1.76 -17.09
C ARG A 681 25.48 1.52 -18.58
N PHE A 682 24.85 2.30 -19.45
CA PHE A 682 25.04 2.19 -20.91
C PHE A 682 26.46 2.59 -21.32
N TRP A 683 27.03 3.63 -20.71
CA TRP A 683 28.45 3.99 -20.90
C TRP A 683 29.38 2.83 -20.50
N GLU A 684 29.19 2.25 -19.31
CA GLU A 684 29.98 1.12 -18.82
C GLU A 684 29.87 -0.12 -19.72
N ALA A 685 28.69 -0.36 -20.28
CA ALA A 685 28.43 -1.53 -21.12
C ALA A 685 28.96 -1.40 -22.56
N THR A 686 28.97 -0.20 -23.11
CA THR A 686 29.18 0.02 -24.56
C THR A 686 30.41 0.85 -24.89
N GLY A 687 30.93 1.65 -23.95
CA GLY A 687 31.96 2.65 -24.21
C GLY A 687 31.51 3.80 -25.12
N ASP A 688 30.20 3.94 -25.39
CA ASP A 688 29.67 5.01 -26.24
C ASP A 688 29.53 6.32 -25.45
N ARG A 689 30.38 7.29 -25.80
CA ARG A 689 30.51 8.57 -25.10
C ARG A 689 29.21 9.36 -24.99
N ARG A 690 28.27 9.17 -25.94
CA ARG A 690 26.97 9.85 -25.92
C ARG A 690 26.23 9.62 -24.61
N TYR A 691 26.34 8.44 -24.01
CA TYR A 691 25.67 8.14 -22.75
C TYR A 691 26.37 8.82 -21.56
N LEU A 692 27.70 8.90 -21.57
CA LEU A 692 28.42 9.64 -20.52
C LEU A 692 28.09 11.14 -20.57
N ASP A 693 28.05 11.75 -21.76
CA ASP A 693 27.70 13.16 -21.92
C ASP A 693 26.27 13.44 -21.41
N ARG A 694 25.33 12.52 -21.65
CA ARG A 694 23.95 12.60 -21.14
C ARG A 694 23.86 12.40 -19.63
N ALA A 695 24.72 11.56 -19.05
CA ALA A 695 24.85 11.46 -17.60
C ALA A 695 25.36 12.77 -17.00
N GLN A 696 26.32 13.44 -17.65
CA GLN A 696 26.80 14.76 -17.24
C GLN A 696 25.69 15.83 -17.33
N GLU A 697 24.85 15.80 -18.37
CA GLU A 697 23.67 16.67 -18.48
C GLU A 697 22.68 16.47 -17.32
N ALA A 698 22.41 15.22 -16.94
CA ALA A 698 21.57 14.90 -15.78
C ALA A 698 22.19 15.43 -14.47
N GLY A 699 23.51 15.28 -14.29
CA GLY A 699 24.24 15.82 -13.15
C GLY A 699 24.14 17.35 -13.05
N ALA A 700 24.28 18.04 -14.19
CA ALA A 700 24.16 19.49 -14.27
C ALA A 700 22.74 19.98 -13.92
N GLU A 701 21.70 19.28 -14.36
CA GLU A 701 20.30 19.58 -13.98
C GLU A 701 20.08 19.44 -12.47
N LEU A 702 20.62 18.38 -11.86
CA LEU A 702 20.53 18.17 -10.40
C LEU A 702 21.32 19.22 -9.62
N ALA A 703 22.48 19.64 -10.10
CA ALA A 703 23.23 20.73 -9.50
C ALA A 703 22.46 22.06 -9.55
N ALA A 704 21.76 22.36 -10.66
CA ALA A 704 20.97 23.57 -10.82
C ALA A 704 19.68 23.60 -9.96
N THR A 705 19.11 22.42 -9.70
CA THR A 705 17.87 22.27 -8.92
C THR A 705 18.09 22.05 -7.43
N ALA A 706 19.34 21.80 -7.01
CA ALA A 706 19.71 21.69 -5.60
C ALA A 706 19.38 22.97 -4.82
N ARG A 707 18.94 22.82 -3.58
CA ARG A 707 18.61 23.93 -2.67
C ARG A 707 19.33 23.73 -1.35
N ARG A 708 19.97 24.80 -0.87
CA ARG A 708 20.60 24.82 0.46
C ARG A 708 19.70 25.58 1.41
N ARG A 709 19.31 24.94 2.52
CA ARG A 709 18.50 25.55 3.58
C ARG A 709 18.99 25.06 4.92
N ASP A 710 19.23 25.97 5.87
CA ASP A 710 19.66 25.64 7.24
C ASP A 710 20.89 24.71 7.29
N GLY A 711 21.86 24.90 6.38
CA GLY A 711 23.06 24.07 6.29
C GLY A 711 22.84 22.68 5.66
N GLN A 712 21.66 22.41 5.11
CA GLN A 712 21.28 21.14 4.48
C GLN A 712 21.15 21.29 2.96
N LEU A 713 21.64 20.29 2.21
CA LEU A 713 21.49 20.19 0.76
C LEU A 713 20.30 19.29 0.41
N LEU A 714 19.30 19.88 -0.25
CA LEU A 714 18.00 19.27 -0.48
C LEU A 714 17.58 19.38 -1.96
N TRP A 715 16.76 18.44 -2.42
CA TRP A 715 16.13 18.47 -3.73
C TRP A 715 14.60 18.42 -3.58
N PRO A 716 13.92 19.58 -3.61
CA PRO A 716 12.47 19.63 -3.46
C PRO A 716 11.77 19.13 -4.74
N VAL A 717 10.81 18.23 -4.57
CA VAL A 717 9.89 17.82 -5.64
C VAL A 717 8.75 18.84 -5.72
N PRO A 718 8.51 19.44 -6.90
CA PRO A 718 7.46 20.45 -7.06
C PRO A 718 6.06 19.95 -6.70
N ARG A 719 5.31 20.73 -5.91
CA ARG A 719 3.92 20.44 -5.49
C ARG A 719 2.95 20.14 -6.63
N ALA A 720 3.24 20.70 -7.81
CA ALA A 720 2.42 20.49 -9.02
C ALA A 720 2.38 19.02 -9.46
N ILE A 721 3.47 18.29 -9.22
CA ILE A 721 3.65 16.87 -9.53
C ILE A 721 2.92 16.02 -8.49
N LEU A 722 3.25 16.22 -7.21
CA LEU A 722 2.76 15.39 -6.11
C LEU A 722 1.34 15.73 -5.64
N SER A 723 0.75 16.81 -6.17
CA SER A 723 -0.56 17.33 -5.75
C SER A 723 -0.64 17.62 -4.24
N THR A 724 0.50 17.97 -3.65
CA THR A 724 0.63 18.35 -2.24
C THR A 724 0.43 19.86 -2.04
N PRO A 725 0.14 20.33 -0.82
CA PRO A 725 0.00 21.77 -0.54
C PRO A 725 1.31 22.55 -0.76
N ALA A 726 2.45 21.90 -0.58
CA ALA A 726 3.80 22.44 -0.66
C ALA A 726 4.75 21.45 -1.33
N ASP A 727 5.91 21.92 -1.76
CA ASP A 727 6.97 21.07 -2.29
C ASP A 727 7.40 20.06 -1.21
N VAL A 728 7.81 18.87 -1.65
CA VAL A 728 8.16 17.78 -0.75
C VAL A 728 9.63 17.45 -0.88
N VAL A 729 10.31 17.33 0.25
CA VAL A 729 11.69 16.93 0.34
C VAL A 729 11.77 15.53 0.94
N HIS A 730 12.60 14.68 0.37
CA HIS A 730 12.83 13.32 0.82
C HIS A 730 14.31 13.06 1.11
N TYR A 731 14.59 12.18 2.06
CA TYR A 731 15.96 11.77 2.42
C TYR A 731 16.39 10.42 1.83
N GLY A 732 15.44 9.51 1.62
CA GLY A 732 15.70 8.11 1.23
C GLY A 732 16.23 7.92 -0.19
N PHE A 733 16.55 6.66 -0.54
CA PHE A 733 17.17 6.32 -1.83
C PHE A 733 16.21 6.46 -3.02
N ALA A 734 14.92 6.15 -2.84
CA ALA A 734 13.96 6.19 -3.93
C ALA A 734 13.68 7.62 -4.44
N HIS A 735 13.42 8.54 -3.51
CA HIS A 735 12.87 9.86 -3.80
C HIS A 735 13.76 11.03 -3.37
N GLY A 736 14.88 10.76 -2.71
CA GLY A 736 15.54 11.75 -1.87
C GLY A 736 17.05 11.86 -2.03
N VAL A 737 17.63 12.59 -1.07
CA VAL A 737 19.05 12.96 -1.01
C VAL A 737 19.97 11.76 -1.22
N ALA A 738 19.69 10.60 -0.61
CA ALA A 738 20.57 9.43 -0.72
C ALA A 738 20.69 8.88 -2.16
N GLY A 739 19.57 8.78 -2.89
CA GLY A 739 19.58 8.24 -4.25
C GLY A 739 20.17 9.23 -5.26
N ILE A 740 19.85 10.51 -5.09
CA ILE A 740 20.41 11.59 -5.89
C ILE A 740 21.92 11.69 -5.67
N GLY A 741 22.37 11.66 -4.41
CA GLY A 741 23.78 11.63 -4.06
C GLY A 741 24.51 10.39 -4.60
N ALA A 742 23.87 9.22 -4.58
CA ALA A 742 24.45 8.00 -5.15
C ALA A 742 24.71 8.13 -6.66
N PHE A 743 23.78 8.72 -7.41
CA PHE A 743 24.00 9.04 -8.83
C PHE A 743 25.16 10.02 -9.03
N LEU A 744 25.18 11.12 -8.28
CA LEU A 744 26.24 12.14 -8.40
C LEU A 744 27.62 11.56 -8.08
N LEU A 745 27.71 10.67 -7.08
CA LEU A 745 28.93 9.94 -6.77
C LEU A 745 29.36 8.99 -7.90
N ALA A 746 28.42 8.26 -8.51
CA ALA A 746 28.69 7.41 -9.66
C ALA A 746 29.21 8.22 -10.86
N LEU A 747 28.60 9.39 -11.09
CA LEU A 747 29.02 10.30 -12.14
C LEU A 747 30.44 10.84 -11.90
N ALA A 748 30.74 11.22 -10.65
CA ALA A 748 32.09 11.64 -10.27
C ALA A 748 33.13 10.55 -10.54
N ARG A 749 32.86 9.30 -10.16
CA ARG A 749 33.75 8.16 -10.44
C ARG A 749 33.98 7.94 -11.94
N ALA A 750 32.94 8.10 -12.75
CA ALA A 750 33.02 7.90 -14.20
C ALA A 750 33.73 9.05 -14.94
N THR A 751 33.78 10.26 -14.36
CA THR A 751 34.26 11.47 -15.06
C THR A 751 35.50 12.09 -14.44
N GLY A 752 35.78 11.84 -13.17
CA GLY A 752 36.77 12.58 -12.38
C GLY A 752 36.34 14.00 -12.00
N ASP A 753 35.08 14.39 -12.23
CA ASP A 753 34.57 15.72 -11.93
C ASP A 753 34.33 15.90 -10.41
N THR A 754 34.84 17.00 -9.85
CA THR A 754 34.74 17.29 -8.43
C THR A 754 33.37 17.86 -8.05
N VAL A 755 32.65 18.52 -8.96
CA VAL A 755 31.36 19.16 -8.62
C VAL A 755 30.30 18.13 -8.21
N PRO A 756 30.07 17.02 -8.95
CA PRO A 756 29.17 15.97 -8.51
C PRO A 756 29.65 15.30 -7.21
N ALA A 757 30.97 15.14 -7.02
CA ALA A 757 31.54 14.55 -5.81
C ALA A 757 31.24 15.42 -4.57
N GLU A 758 31.48 16.74 -4.66
CA GLU A 758 31.22 17.70 -3.59
C GLU A 758 29.73 17.72 -3.19
N LEU A 759 28.83 17.72 -4.17
CA LEU A 759 27.39 17.67 -3.92
C LEU A 759 26.97 16.34 -3.26
N ALA A 760 27.55 15.21 -3.67
CA ALA A 760 27.29 13.92 -3.03
C ALA A 760 27.74 13.92 -1.56
N VAL A 761 28.95 14.41 -1.28
CA VAL A 761 29.48 14.51 0.10
C VAL A 761 28.65 15.47 0.95
N GLU A 762 28.24 16.62 0.41
CA GLU A 762 27.37 17.57 1.12
C GLU A 762 25.98 16.97 1.41
N GLY A 763 25.42 16.20 0.47
CA GLY A 763 24.20 15.42 0.68
C GLY A 763 24.38 14.37 1.78
N ALA A 764 25.51 13.68 1.84
CA ALA A 764 25.81 12.72 2.90
C ALA A 764 25.92 13.41 4.28
N ARG A 765 26.56 14.58 4.36
CA ARG A 765 26.62 15.38 5.59
C ARG A 765 25.24 15.87 6.04
N THR A 766 24.37 16.21 5.10
CA THR A 766 22.96 16.51 5.39
C THR A 766 22.28 15.32 6.07
N LEU A 767 22.49 14.10 5.57
CA LEU A 767 21.94 12.89 6.15
C LEU A 767 22.53 12.57 7.54
N LEU A 768 23.81 12.85 7.79
CA LEU A 768 24.39 12.77 9.13
C LEU A 768 23.73 13.74 10.11
N ALA A 769 23.52 14.99 9.68
CA ALA A 769 22.96 16.04 10.53
C ALA A 769 21.51 15.77 10.98
N VAL A 770 20.72 15.05 10.17
CA VAL A 770 19.32 14.71 10.47
C VAL A 770 19.14 13.29 11.01
N ALA A 771 20.22 12.56 11.26
CA ALA A 771 20.16 11.19 11.77
C ALA A 771 19.72 11.17 13.25
N GLU A 772 18.72 10.35 13.56
CA GLU A 772 18.33 10.05 14.95
C GLU A 772 19.07 8.82 15.44
N VAL A 773 20.06 9.02 16.31
CA VAL A 773 20.85 7.92 16.89
C VAL A 773 20.27 7.50 18.24
N ALA A 774 19.94 6.22 18.37
CA ALA A 774 19.44 5.62 19.62
C ALA A 774 19.99 4.20 19.79
N ASP A 775 20.60 3.93 20.94
CA ASP A 775 21.13 2.61 21.33
C ASP A 775 22.02 1.96 20.26
N GLY A 776 22.90 2.73 19.63
CA GLY A 776 23.80 2.23 18.59
C GLY A 776 23.14 1.98 17.21
N ALA A 777 21.88 2.36 17.04
CA ALA A 777 21.20 2.38 15.74
C ALA A 777 20.98 3.81 15.24
N ALA A 778 20.93 3.99 13.92
CA ALA A 778 20.65 5.27 13.27
C ALA A 778 19.37 5.15 12.44
N TYR A 779 18.47 6.10 12.65
CA TYR A 779 17.16 6.16 12.02
C TYR A 779 16.98 7.49 11.29
N TRP A 780 16.18 7.44 10.22
CA TRP A 780 15.77 8.61 9.47
C TRP A 780 14.27 8.59 9.26
N ARG A 781 13.68 9.79 9.17
CA ARG A 781 12.30 9.99 8.74
C ARG A 781 12.26 10.12 7.22
N SER A 782 11.05 10.14 6.63
CA SER A 782 10.91 10.23 5.17
C SER A 782 11.39 11.57 4.60
N GLY A 783 11.36 12.65 5.39
CA GLY A 783 11.74 14.00 4.99
C GLY A 783 11.53 15.01 6.12
N GLU A 784 11.56 16.30 5.78
CA GLU A 784 11.49 17.42 6.74
C GLU A 784 10.16 17.53 7.48
N GLN A 785 9.09 16.96 6.93
CA GLN A 785 7.76 16.96 7.56
C GLN A 785 7.65 16.00 8.76
N GLY A 786 8.73 15.27 9.08
CA GLY A 786 8.75 14.32 10.19
C GLY A 786 8.09 12.98 9.83
N GLY A 787 7.28 12.45 10.76
CA GLY A 787 6.67 11.12 10.65
C GLY A 787 7.52 10.01 11.27
N PRO A 788 7.07 8.73 11.25
CA PRO A 788 7.72 7.65 11.98
C PRO A 788 9.14 7.37 11.45
N ARG A 789 10.00 6.82 12.31
CA ARG A 789 11.31 6.28 11.91
C ARG A 789 11.11 5.23 10.81
N LYS A 790 11.96 5.27 9.79
CA LYS A 790 11.94 4.31 8.67
C LYS A 790 13.27 3.58 8.55
N THR A 791 13.21 2.31 8.15
CA THR A 791 14.41 1.46 7.97
C THR A 791 14.64 1.00 6.53
N HIS A 792 13.73 1.31 5.62
CA HIS A 792 13.68 0.71 4.29
C HIS A 792 14.62 1.33 3.25
N TRP A 793 14.78 0.64 2.11
CA TRP A 793 15.51 1.16 0.95
C TRP A 793 14.89 2.45 0.40
N CYS A 794 13.58 2.47 0.16
CA CYS A 794 12.92 3.65 -0.44
C CYS A 794 12.98 4.89 0.46
N SER A 795 12.84 4.68 1.77
CA SER A 795 12.88 5.70 2.81
C SER A 795 13.42 5.07 4.08
N GLY A 796 14.57 5.54 4.57
CA GLY A 796 15.12 5.11 5.86
C GLY A 796 16.53 4.55 5.81
N SER A 797 16.87 3.85 6.89
CA SER A 797 18.23 3.37 7.21
C SER A 797 18.87 2.53 6.10
N SER A 798 18.17 1.57 5.48
CA SER A 798 18.73 0.71 4.43
C SER A 798 19.18 1.50 3.20
N GLY A 799 18.33 2.39 2.70
CA GLY A 799 18.66 3.20 1.52
C GLY A 799 19.72 4.25 1.80
N ILE A 800 19.65 4.91 2.95
CA ILE A 800 20.64 5.92 3.36
C ILE A 800 21.99 5.26 3.66
N GLY A 801 22.00 4.16 4.40
CA GLY A 801 23.23 3.40 4.68
C GLY A 801 23.90 2.88 3.41
N THR A 802 23.12 2.44 2.43
CA THR A 802 23.61 2.05 1.10
C THR A 802 24.43 3.18 0.46
N PHE A 803 23.95 4.42 0.55
CA PHE A 803 24.65 5.59 0.02
C PHE A 803 25.87 5.98 0.88
N LEU A 804 25.71 6.06 2.20
CA LEU A 804 26.78 6.46 3.13
C LEU A 804 27.99 5.52 3.05
N LEU A 805 27.77 4.21 2.90
CA LEU A 805 28.84 3.23 2.66
C LEU A 805 29.69 3.60 1.44
N ARG A 806 29.06 4.04 0.36
CA ARG A 806 29.75 4.37 -0.90
C ARG A 806 30.50 5.70 -0.79
N VAL A 807 29.96 6.66 -0.06
CA VAL A 807 30.66 7.92 0.24
C VAL A 807 31.88 7.68 1.12
N TRP A 808 31.78 6.78 2.11
CA TRP A 808 32.96 6.37 2.89
C TRP A 808 34.03 5.72 2.00
N GLN A 809 33.65 4.81 1.09
CA GLN A 809 34.60 4.19 0.16
C GLN A 809 35.32 5.21 -0.74
N GLU A 810 34.69 6.35 -1.01
CA GLU A 810 35.29 7.43 -1.80
C GLU A 810 36.19 8.36 -0.96
N THR A 811 35.72 8.72 0.24
CA THR A 811 36.32 9.80 1.04
C THR A 811 37.28 9.32 2.12
N GLY A 812 37.10 8.09 2.60
CA GLY A 812 37.76 7.57 3.80
C GLY A 812 37.29 8.20 5.11
N GLU A 813 36.25 9.05 5.12
CA GLU A 813 35.74 9.69 6.33
C GLU A 813 34.92 8.71 7.20
N ASP A 814 35.42 8.37 8.39
CA ASP A 814 34.86 7.34 9.28
C ASP A 814 33.42 7.60 9.73
N ASP A 815 33.00 8.87 9.83
CA ASP A 815 31.64 9.23 10.26
C ASP A 815 30.56 8.62 9.35
N PHE A 816 30.83 8.54 8.05
CA PHE A 816 29.92 7.92 7.10
C PHE A 816 29.81 6.40 7.31
N LEU A 817 30.93 5.72 7.58
CA LEU A 817 30.93 4.29 7.89
C LEU A 817 30.22 4.01 9.22
N VAL A 818 30.50 4.82 10.26
CA VAL A 818 29.83 4.69 11.56
C VAL A 818 28.32 4.83 11.39
N ALA A 819 27.85 5.81 10.62
CA ALA A 819 26.43 5.98 10.34
C ALA A 819 25.84 4.81 9.53
N ALA A 820 26.55 4.29 8.52
CA ALA A 820 26.13 3.11 7.75
C ALA A 820 26.01 1.85 8.64
N ARG A 821 26.97 1.61 9.54
CA ARG A 821 26.92 0.50 10.51
C ARG A 821 25.75 0.65 11.48
N ARG A 822 25.51 1.85 12.00
CA ARG A 822 24.34 2.14 12.85
C ARG A 822 23.01 1.97 12.09
N ALA A 823 22.98 2.28 10.79
CA ALA A 823 21.84 2.01 9.93
C ALA A 823 21.57 0.50 9.80
N ALA A 824 22.62 -0.33 9.73
CA ALA A 824 22.49 -1.79 9.71
C ALA A 824 21.91 -2.35 11.01
N VAL A 825 22.28 -1.78 12.17
CA VAL A 825 21.67 -2.14 13.45
C VAL A 825 20.16 -1.83 13.44
N ALA A 826 19.76 -0.68 12.90
CA ALA A 826 18.34 -0.33 12.75
C ALA A 826 17.58 -1.35 11.88
N VAL A 827 18.15 -1.71 10.72
CA VAL A 827 17.60 -2.70 9.79
C VAL A 827 17.47 -4.08 10.44
N ARG A 828 18.52 -4.56 11.11
CA ARG A 828 18.47 -5.84 11.81
C ARG A 828 17.40 -5.81 12.91
N ARG A 829 17.26 -4.73 13.67
CA ARG A 829 16.20 -4.60 14.69
C ARG A 829 14.80 -4.68 14.08
N SER A 830 14.58 -4.10 12.90
CA SER A 830 13.27 -4.08 12.25
C SER A 830 12.82 -5.39 11.61
N ARG A 831 13.73 -6.36 11.38
CA ARG A 831 13.46 -7.63 10.67
C ARG A 831 12.25 -8.43 11.16
N ARG A 832 11.83 -8.19 12.39
CA ARG A 832 10.72 -8.89 13.05
C ARG A 832 9.35 -8.36 12.66
N HIS A 833 9.26 -7.08 12.27
CA HIS A 833 8.00 -6.35 12.09
C HIS A 833 7.84 -5.63 10.75
N ILE A 834 8.68 -5.96 9.76
CA ILE A 834 8.58 -5.42 8.40
C ILE A 834 8.09 -6.48 7.41
N GLY A 835 7.57 -6.03 6.27
CA GLY A 835 7.10 -6.87 5.18
C GLY A 835 8.23 -7.58 4.43
N THR A 836 7.88 -8.33 3.39
CA THR A 836 8.79 -9.20 2.62
C THR A 836 9.50 -8.51 1.46
N ALA A 837 8.89 -7.44 0.93
CA ALA A 837 9.24 -6.85 -0.36
C ALA A 837 10.63 -6.20 -0.48
N GLN A 838 11.03 -5.92 -1.71
CA GLN A 838 12.31 -5.30 -2.05
C GLN A 838 12.34 -3.79 -1.75
N CYS A 839 11.26 -3.07 -2.03
CA CYS A 839 11.22 -1.62 -1.87
C CYS A 839 11.18 -1.19 -0.39
N HIS A 840 10.39 -1.92 0.41
CA HIS A 840 10.12 -1.64 1.82
C HIS A 840 9.88 -2.90 2.64
N GLY A 841 10.87 -3.80 2.65
CA GLY A 841 10.80 -5.04 3.38
C GLY A 841 12.14 -5.75 3.49
N LEU A 842 12.09 -6.99 3.97
CA LEU A 842 13.24 -7.82 4.29
C LEU A 842 14.19 -8.01 3.11
N ALA A 843 13.69 -8.14 1.88
CA ALA A 843 14.56 -8.37 0.73
C ALA A 843 15.49 -7.16 0.47
N GLY A 844 14.94 -5.94 0.40
CA GLY A 844 15.75 -4.73 0.16
C GLY A 844 16.66 -4.35 1.33
N ASP A 845 16.22 -4.66 2.55
CA ASP A 845 17.02 -4.51 3.76
C ASP A 845 18.18 -5.52 3.79
N GLY A 846 17.94 -6.74 3.32
CA GLY A 846 18.96 -7.77 3.15
C GLY A 846 20.02 -7.39 2.11
N GLU A 847 19.62 -6.75 1.01
CA GLU A 847 20.55 -6.23 0.00
C GLU A 847 21.54 -5.21 0.57
N PHE A 848 21.09 -4.33 1.47
CA PHE A 848 21.98 -3.38 2.14
C PHE A 848 22.97 -4.09 3.09
N LEU A 849 22.52 -5.12 3.80
CA LEU A 849 23.41 -5.92 4.64
C LEU A 849 24.46 -6.67 3.80
N LEU A 850 24.10 -7.13 2.61
CA LEU A 850 25.06 -7.70 1.66
C LEU A 850 26.05 -6.63 1.15
N ASP A 851 25.59 -5.42 0.84
CA ASP A 851 26.48 -4.30 0.48
C ASP A 851 27.53 -4.03 1.57
N LEU A 852 27.12 -4.06 2.85
CA LEU A 852 28.05 -3.88 3.98
C LEU A 852 29.00 -5.07 4.16
N ALA A 853 28.52 -6.30 3.99
CA ALA A 853 29.35 -7.49 4.05
C ALA A 853 30.49 -7.41 3.01
N ASP A 854 30.13 -7.05 1.77
CA ASP A 854 31.07 -6.93 0.65
C ASP A 854 32.01 -5.72 0.87
N GLY A 855 31.45 -4.56 1.25
CA GLY A 855 32.21 -3.31 1.37
C GLY A 855 33.12 -3.21 2.60
N CYS A 856 32.83 -3.93 3.68
CA CYS A 856 33.62 -3.94 4.92
C CYS A 856 34.43 -5.23 5.12
N ALA A 857 34.22 -6.26 4.29
CA ALA A 857 34.73 -7.61 4.50
C ALA A 857 34.40 -8.19 5.90
N ASP A 858 33.22 -7.87 6.44
CA ASP A 858 32.76 -8.33 7.75
C ASP A 858 31.65 -9.39 7.60
N PRO A 859 31.93 -10.66 7.96
CA PRO A 859 30.98 -11.76 7.79
C PRO A 859 29.73 -11.63 8.68
N ALA A 860 29.75 -10.78 9.71
CA ALA A 860 28.59 -10.57 10.58
C ALA A 860 27.36 -10.07 9.81
N TYR A 861 27.55 -9.17 8.83
CA TYR A 861 26.43 -8.63 8.04
C TYR A 861 25.81 -9.69 7.11
N ARG A 862 26.60 -10.63 6.60
CA ARG A 862 26.07 -11.79 5.85
C ARG A 862 25.27 -12.71 6.76
N GLY A 863 25.70 -12.90 8.00
CA GLY A 863 24.90 -13.57 9.05
C GLY A 863 23.57 -12.85 9.31
N TRP A 864 23.57 -11.51 9.36
CA TRP A 864 22.34 -10.74 9.54
C TRP A 864 21.42 -10.84 8.31
N ALA A 865 21.96 -10.84 7.09
CA ALA A 865 21.19 -11.09 5.87
C ALA A 865 20.53 -12.49 5.89
N ALA A 866 21.20 -13.51 6.43
CA ALA A 866 20.64 -14.85 6.61
C ALA A 866 19.43 -14.85 7.57
N GLU A 867 19.46 -14.03 8.63
CA GLU A 867 18.32 -13.85 9.53
C GLU A 867 17.10 -13.25 8.80
N LEU A 868 17.32 -12.29 7.90
CA LEU A 868 16.26 -11.70 7.08
C LEU A 868 15.71 -12.72 6.07
N ALA A 869 16.56 -13.51 5.42
CA ALA A 869 16.13 -14.61 4.54
C ALA A 869 15.28 -15.64 5.28
N ALA A 870 15.65 -15.99 6.51
CA ALA A 870 14.87 -16.90 7.33
C ALA A 870 13.52 -16.29 7.78
N GLY A 871 13.45 -14.97 7.91
CA GLY A 871 12.21 -14.22 8.12
C GLY A 871 11.28 -14.21 6.90
N LEU A 872 11.83 -14.26 5.68
CA LEU A 872 11.04 -14.45 4.45
C LEU A 872 10.43 -15.85 4.43
N TYR A 873 11.24 -16.88 4.69
CA TYR A 873 10.75 -18.26 4.77
C TYR A 873 9.66 -18.45 5.82
N ALA A 874 9.79 -17.82 6.99
CA ALA A 874 8.77 -17.92 8.05
C ALA A 874 7.38 -17.41 7.64
N ARG A 875 7.30 -16.56 6.61
CA ARG A 875 6.06 -15.99 6.08
C ARG A 875 5.63 -16.62 4.77
N ASN A 876 6.20 -17.78 4.42
CA ASN A 876 5.91 -18.44 3.16
C ASN A 876 4.42 -18.84 3.03
N VAL A 877 4.01 -19.00 1.79
CA VAL A 877 2.71 -19.51 1.37
C VAL A 877 2.92 -20.66 0.41
N VAL A 878 2.13 -21.73 0.55
CA VAL A 878 2.14 -22.83 -0.42
C VAL A 878 1.01 -22.59 -1.42
N ARG A 879 1.35 -22.41 -2.69
CA ARG A 879 0.38 -22.19 -3.78
C ARG A 879 0.74 -22.99 -5.01
N ASP A 880 -0.23 -23.70 -5.57
CA ASP A 880 -0.04 -24.65 -6.67
C ASP A 880 1.13 -25.63 -6.38
N GLY A 881 1.26 -26.07 -5.13
CA GLY A 881 2.33 -26.95 -4.66
C GLY A 881 3.73 -26.32 -4.55
N ARG A 882 3.86 -25.00 -4.68
CA ARG A 882 5.14 -24.26 -4.57
C ARG A 882 5.24 -23.47 -3.27
N THR A 883 6.40 -23.46 -2.64
CA THR A 883 6.73 -22.65 -1.46
C THR A 883 7.17 -21.25 -1.92
N LEU A 884 6.29 -20.26 -1.73
CA LEU A 884 6.47 -18.90 -2.23
C LEU A 884 6.49 -17.87 -1.10
N VAL A 885 6.97 -16.66 -1.39
CA VAL A 885 6.94 -15.53 -0.47
C VAL A 885 5.86 -14.54 -0.90
N PRO A 886 4.97 -14.10 0.00
CA PRO A 886 3.93 -13.15 -0.34
C PRO A 886 4.49 -11.75 -0.65
N ASP A 887 3.67 -10.95 -1.31
CA ASP A 887 3.90 -9.54 -1.64
C ASP A 887 3.94 -8.66 -0.38
N ASP A 888 4.13 -7.35 -0.58
CA ASP A 888 4.19 -6.36 0.50
C ASP A 888 2.89 -6.24 1.32
N THR A 889 1.77 -6.70 0.77
CA THR A 889 0.50 -6.78 1.50
C THR A 889 0.43 -7.98 2.43
N GLY A 890 1.31 -8.98 2.25
CA GLY A 890 1.28 -10.24 2.99
C GLY A 890 0.11 -11.15 2.61
N THR A 891 -0.65 -10.83 1.55
CA THR A 891 -1.91 -11.55 1.21
C THR A 891 -1.90 -12.20 -0.17
N GLN A 892 -1.05 -11.73 -1.09
CA GLN A 892 -0.99 -12.22 -2.46
C GLN A 892 0.45 -12.54 -2.87
N VAL A 893 0.62 -13.11 -4.06
CA VAL A 893 1.92 -13.36 -4.67
C VAL A 893 1.89 -12.78 -6.08
N TRP A 894 2.45 -11.57 -6.24
CA TRP A 894 2.61 -10.91 -7.55
C TRP A 894 4.05 -11.02 -8.02
N ALA A 895 4.26 -11.02 -9.34
CA ALA A 895 5.59 -11.11 -9.94
C ALA A 895 6.43 -9.82 -9.76
N ASP A 896 5.83 -8.71 -9.35
CA ASP A 896 6.44 -7.39 -9.17
C ASP A 896 7.84 -7.45 -8.52
N TYR A 897 8.77 -6.61 -8.98
CA TYR A 897 10.11 -6.52 -8.39
C TYR A 897 10.10 -5.72 -7.09
N GLY A 898 9.51 -4.53 -7.10
CA GLY A 898 9.55 -3.64 -5.95
C GLY A 898 8.71 -4.13 -4.77
N THR A 899 7.56 -4.73 -5.06
CA THR A 899 6.54 -5.10 -4.06
C THR A 899 6.24 -6.59 -4.00
N GLY A 900 6.81 -7.41 -4.89
CA GLY A 900 6.41 -8.81 -5.06
C GLY A 900 7.57 -9.79 -5.04
N LEU A 901 7.30 -10.97 -5.62
CA LEU A 901 8.12 -12.16 -5.55
C LEU A 901 9.49 -11.99 -6.23
N SER A 902 9.56 -11.34 -7.40
CA SER A 902 10.83 -11.31 -8.15
C SER A 902 11.92 -10.51 -7.40
N GLY A 903 11.55 -9.47 -6.65
CA GLY A 903 12.50 -8.75 -5.79
C GLY A 903 13.02 -9.59 -4.64
N VAL A 904 12.17 -10.44 -4.05
CA VAL A 904 12.60 -11.42 -3.05
C VAL A 904 13.59 -12.40 -3.65
N ILE A 905 13.31 -12.93 -4.85
CA ILE A 905 14.19 -13.86 -5.54
C ILE A 905 15.53 -13.21 -5.90
N ALA A 906 15.53 -11.93 -6.30
CA ALA A 906 16.78 -11.18 -6.54
C ALA A 906 17.70 -11.18 -5.31
N PHE A 907 17.15 -10.87 -4.13
CA PHE A 907 17.90 -10.89 -2.88
C PHE A 907 18.41 -12.30 -2.54
N LEU A 908 17.55 -13.32 -2.64
CA LEU A 908 17.94 -14.71 -2.31
C LEU A 908 19.04 -15.23 -3.25
N LEU A 909 18.95 -14.92 -4.56
CA LEU A 909 19.98 -15.27 -5.53
C LEU A 909 21.32 -14.60 -5.19
N ARG A 910 21.33 -13.30 -4.88
CA ARG A 910 22.57 -12.61 -4.48
C ARG A 910 23.11 -13.14 -3.15
N PHE A 911 22.24 -13.44 -2.19
CA PHE A 911 22.64 -14.02 -0.91
C PHE A 911 23.32 -15.39 -1.11
N ALA A 912 22.72 -16.27 -1.92
CA ALA A 912 23.23 -17.62 -2.16
C ALA A 912 24.47 -17.64 -3.06
N CYS A 913 24.43 -16.92 -4.18
CA CYS A 913 25.41 -17.04 -5.27
C CYS A 913 26.36 -15.84 -5.41
N GLY A 914 26.12 -14.75 -4.69
CA GLY A 914 26.88 -13.50 -4.82
C GLY A 914 26.49 -12.68 -6.05
N GLY A 915 27.41 -11.83 -6.50
CA GLY A 915 27.22 -10.95 -7.66
C GLY A 915 26.74 -9.53 -7.29
N PRO A 916 26.70 -8.61 -8.28
CA PRO A 916 26.40 -7.22 -8.03
C PRO A 916 24.92 -7.00 -7.74
N ARG A 917 24.61 -5.98 -6.93
CA ARG A 917 23.24 -5.54 -6.65
C ARG A 917 22.57 -5.04 -7.94
N LEU A 918 21.34 -5.51 -8.20
CA LEU A 918 20.57 -5.05 -9.37
C LEU A 918 20.26 -3.55 -9.27
N TRP A 919 20.14 -2.91 -10.44
CA TRP A 919 19.77 -1.50 -10.61
C TRP A 919 20.77 -0.49 -10.01
N LEU A 920 22.03 -0.90 -9.82
CA LEU A 920 23.15 -0.02 -9.53
C LEU A 920 24.27 -0.27 -10.55
N PRO A 921 24.92 0.78 -11.07
CA PRO A 921 25.98 0.63 -12.06
C PRO A 921 27.25 0.03 -11.43
N GLY A 922 28.16 -0.45 -12.27
CA GLY A 922 29.43 -1.06 -11.85
C GLY A 922 30.26 -0.11 -10.98
N SER A 923 30.27 1.18 -11.34
CA SER A 923 30.87 2.27 -10.57
C SER A 923 30.40 2.39 -9.11
N LEU A 924 29.26 1.82 -8.74
CA LEU A 924 28.73 1.80 -7.36
C LEU A 924 28.73 0.41 -6.71
N THR A 925 29.06 -0.64 -7.44
CA THR A 925 28.98 -2.04 -6.95
C THR A 925 30.33 -2.74 -6.93
N GLN A 926 31.31 -2.24 -7.68
CA GLN A 926 32.70 -2.70 -7.62
C GLN A 926 33.52 -1.77 -6.70
N PRO A 927 34.48 -2.31 -5.92
CA PRO A 927 35.39 -1.47 -5.17
C PRO A 927 36.19 -0.57 -6.14
N PRO A 928 36.49 0.68 -5.76
CA PRO A 928 37.34 1.55 -6.58
C PRO A 928 38.67 0.85 -6.82
N ALA A 929 39.17 0.90 -8.05
CA ALA A 929 40.47 0.38 -8.42
C ALA A 929 41.56 1.24 -7.75
N HIS A 930 41.77 1.06 -6.45
CA HIS A 930 42.98 1.54 -5.80
C HIS A 930 44.12 0.60 -6.15
N ASP A 931 45.15 1.22 -6.69
CA ASP A 931 46.44 0.67 -7.09
C ASP A 931 46.83 -0.54 -6.25
N SER A 932 47.13 -1.65 -6.93
CA SER A 932 47.79 -2.83 -6.37
C SER A 932 49.26 -2.54 -6.03
N GLY A 933 49.49 -1.44 -5.31
CA GLY A 933 50.77 -1.00 -4.78
C GLY A 933 50.90 -1.41 -3.32
N THR A 934 51.49 -2.59 -3.11
CA THR A 934 52.23 -3.01 -1.89
C THR A 934 52.13 -2.08 -0.67
N GLY A 935 51.26 -2.44 0.27
CA GLY A 935 51.20 -1.85 1.60
C GLY A 935 50.85 -2.90 2.64
N THR A 936 51.73 -3.88 2.85
CA THR A 936 51.65 -4.81 3.98
C THR A 936 51.71 -4.03 5.28
N VAL A 937 50.57 -3.89 5.97
CA VAL A 937 50.54 -3.48 7.38
C VAL A 937 51.06 -4.67 8.20
N PRO A 938 52.20 -4.55 8.91
CA PRO A 938 52.71 -5.66 9.68
C PRO A 938 51.89 -5.81 10.97
N VAL A 939 51.31 -7.01 11.13
CA VAL A 939 50.86 -7.52 12.42
C VAL A 939 52.07 -7.57 13.34
N ARG A 940 52.11 -6.71 14.36
CA ARG A 940 53.06 -6.86 15.47
C ARG A 940 52.49 -7.87 16.44
N ASP A 941 53.05 -9.08 16.40
CA ASP A 941 53.15 -9.96 17.55
C ASP A 941 53.82 -9.21 18.70
N THR A 942 53.16 -9.18 19.85
CA THR A 942 53.82 -8.95 21.13
C THR A 942 53.39 -10.05 22.09
N GLU A 943 54.17 -11.12 22.11
CA GLU A 943 54.33 -11.96 23.30
C GLU A 943 55.79 -11.97 23.75
N GLN A 944 55.95 -11.76 25.06
CA GLN A 944 57.06 -12.12 25.96
C GLN A 944 58.33 -11.25 26.02
N ARG A 945 58.46 -10.48 27.11
CA ARG A 945 59.24 -10.88 28.31
C ARG A 945 59.09 -9.83 29.43
N GLY A 946 58.74 -10.28 30.63
CA GLY A 946 58.62 -9.49 31.86
C GLY A 946 57.74 -10.18 32.87
#